data_AF-A0A651H422-F1
#
_entry.id   AF-A0A651H422-F1
#
_cell.length_a   1.000
_cell.length_b   1.000
_cell.length_c   1.000
_cell.angle_alpha   90.00
_cell.angle_beta   90.00
_cell.angle_gamma   90.00
#
_symmetry.space_group_name_H-M   'P 1'
#
loop_
_entity.id
_entity.type
_entity.pdbx_description
1 polymer ?
#
loop_
_entity_poly.entity_id
_entity_poly.type
_entity_poly.pdbx_seq_one_letter_code
_entity_poly.pdbx_strand_id
1 'polypeptide(L)'
;MTPNRPSLDLPLLPPVDVAVVGGSTAAVTVAADLARRGLRTLLLHDRSGLGEETAGSLRPPPEDLDRSDPLVAATFEADGPYPVWPGRIKHRLDRALLEAGVEFRFFMRPVAVLEDAEGSIAGLLVAARTSVMILPIRGVVDASRRGVVARLARLPLTAVRTPPPPRLNFLAKAPPAAGLERVETLSDAIETQTRTGPLLTTLFSAELPAAPEGVADAAREFFLRTALLDPAVCLTAETLIETGAEVTGAEGVSLADDASILTQDSFQPRAGLYLLNDLLPLSLAGCTRFARPDVQAAVARALAAQVAETLPRPGEPVALPGGGAGGDYRFSAPFLRRSSGLRSLALSGFESLGRCDVVVAGGGTGGAGAAIAAAREGVEAVALEIQHGLGGVGTLGLIASYYFGNRCGFTTEVDDKLAALDPSFPKANRWNPELKMALYARLLREAGGQAWLGGFAFGVRMDGARLDGVLVSTSYGAGVLECGACVDATGSVDVAAAAGAPCRLIDGNHVAVQGAGLSPRNPEAGYYNSDHTFIDDNDPEDVTCAFVEARAKFTGSFLDTSTFVDTRERRQIRGEFELSPLDFLARRTFPDTVTTARSNFDTHGFTVHPVFLVNPPDKKQLSADVPFRCLLPIGVEGVIVTGLGVAAHRDALPVIRMQADVQNQGFAAGLAAAWSARDGIVVRGIDVRRLQRRLVEAGILEARVLEESDSFPLPQNAIETALANGPVTVHDTAVLFAHEEHTRPRLREILHGDPDEARRLDAALVLGLMGDPVAGPVLEAAVRARPWDEGWNYRGMGQFGKSASRLDALIIALGRTGSGEAAMVIAEKIRTLEDLPDFSHCRALAEAAEALRDPVLAPPLAELLRRPGIAGHARIDMKTTAERANPEWNDNETRNRSLRELHLARALYASGDLDDLGRRTLQTYANDLRGIFARHTRAVLARTGEVAPAASAPRPAAATA
;
A
#
# COMPACT_ATOMS: atom_id res chain seq x y z
N MET A 1 30.90 22.42 -26.02
CA MET A 1 30.12 22.59 -24.77
C MET A 1 28.83 21.80 -24.94
N THR A 2 28.79 20.58 -24.40
CA THR A 2 27.56 19.78 -24.32
C THR A 2 26.60 20.51 -23.38
N PRO A 3 25.31 20.68 -23.74
CA PRO A 3 24.34 21.31 -22.85
C PRO A 3 24.30 20.52 -21.55
N ASN A 4 24.34 21.23 -20.41
CA ASN A 4 24.27 20.66 -19.07
C ASN A 4 23.00 19.80 -18.98
N ARG A 5 23.14 18.48 -19.14
CA ARG A 5 22.00 17.56 -18.99
C ARG A 5 21.59 17.57 -17.52
N PRO A 6 20.30 17.68 -17.19
CA PRO A 6 19.86 17.59 -15.81
C PRO A 6 20.30 16.24 -15.23
N SER A 7 21.05 16.29 -14.13
CA SER A 7 21.49 15.13 -13.38
C SER A 7 20.60 14.96 -12.15
N LEU A 8 20.19 13.72 -11.88
CA LEU A 8 19.36 13.39 -10.73
C LEU A 8 20.14 12.51 -9.76
N ASP A 9 20.20 12.91 -8.49
CA ASP A 9 20.81 12.10 -7.44
C ASP A 9 19.81 11.05 -6.96
N LEU A 10 20.10 9.79 -7.30
CA LEU A 10 19.27 8.64 -6.99
C LEU A 10 19.95 7.71 -5.98
N PRO A 11 19.18 7.08 -5.08
CA PRO A 11 19.74 6.15 -4.12
C PRO A 11 20.15 4.84 -4.76
N LEU A 12 21.26 4.30 -4.27
CA LEU A 12 21.80 3.02 -4.67
C LEU A 12 21.32 1.91 -3.75
N LEU A 13 20.79 0.86 -4.36
CA LEU A 13 20.66 -0.45 -3.72
C LEU A 13 22.04 -1.12 -3.60
N PRO A 14 22.20 -2.06 -2.66
CA PRO A 14 23.41 -2.88 -2.60
C PRO A 14 23.69 -3.55 -3.96
N PRO A 15 24.94 -3.49 -4.48
CA PRO A 15 25.27 -4.07 -5.77
C PRO A 15 25.15 -5.59 -5.72
N VAL A 16 24.59 -6.18 -6.77
CA VAL A 16 24.43 -7.63 -6.94
C VAL A 16 25.19 -8.11 -8.17
N ASP A 17 25.51 -9.39 -8.23
CA ASP A 17 26.13 -9.98 -9.42
C ASP A 17 25.08 -10.13 -10.54
N VAL A 18 23.91 -10.70 -10.21
CA VAL A 18 22.83 -10.94 -11.18
C VAL A 18 21.48 -10.47 -10.63
N ALA A 19 20.73 -9.73 -11.44
CA ALA A 19 19.31 -9.48 -11.21
C ALA A 19 18.47 -10.47 -12.04
N VAL A 20 17.50 -11.13 -11.41
CA VAL A 20 16.51 -11.96 -12.11
C VAL A 20 15.18 -11.22 -12.10
N VAL A 21 14.64 -10.88 -13.26
CA VAL A 21 13.40 -10.10 -13.39
C VAL A 21 12.30 -11.02 -13.88
N GLY A 22 11.33 -11.35 -13.02
CA GLY A 22 10.26 -12.32 -13.32
C GLY A 22 9.91 -13.17 -12.11
N GLY A 23 8.73 -13.79 -12.16
CA GLY A 23 8.17 -14.56 -11.04
C GLY A 23 7.91 -16.03 -11.37
N SER A 24 8.34 -16.54 -12.52
CA SER A 24 8.04 -17.90 -12.95
C SER A 24 8.80 -19.00 -12.19
N THR A 25 8.39 -20.26 -12.33
CA THR A 25 9.22 -21.40 -11.87
C THR A 25 10.62 -21.34 -12.47
N ALA A 26 10.75 -20.92 -13.74
CA ALA A 26 12.05 -20.67 -14.38
C ALA A 26 12.87 -19.61 -13.62
N ALA A 27 12.25 -18.46 -13.30
CA ALA A 27 12.90 -17.36 -12.59
C ALA A 27 13.41 -17.78 -11.21
N VAL A 28 12.60 -18.53 -10.46
CA VAL A 28 12.99 -19.06 -9.13
C VAL A 28 14.13 -20.06 -9.26
N THR A 29 14.06 -20.95 -10.27
CA THR A 29 15.09 -21.96 -10.51
C THR A 29 16.45 -21.31 -10.83
N VAL A 30 16.49 -20.38 -11.78
CA VAL A 30 17.75 -19.71 -12.17
C VAL A 30 18.31 -18.89 -11.01
N ALA A 31 17.48 -18.16 -10.27
CA ALA A 31 17.93 -17.39 -9.12
C ALA A 31 18.55 -18.27 -8.02
N ALA A 32 17.88 -19.37 -7.66
CA ALA A 32 18.37 -20.30 -6.66
C ALA A 32 19.66 -21.01 -7.11
N ASP A 33 19.78 -21.39 -8.38
CA ASP A 33 21.00 -22.03 -8.91
C ASP A 33 22.19 -21.07 -8.94
N LEU A 34 21.99 -19.81 -9.36
CA LEU A 34 23.02 -18.76 -9.33
C LEU A 34 23.51 -18.50 -7.90
N ALA A 35 22.60 -18.41 -6.92
CA ALA A 35 22.97 -18.24 -5.52
C ALA A 35 23.77 -19.42 -4.96
N ARG A 36 23.39 -20.67 -5.30
CA ARG A 36 24.16 -21.88 -4.92
C ARG A 36 25.56 -21.91 -5.55
N ARG A 37 25.76 -21.25 -6.69
CA ARG A 37 27.07 -21.06 -7.33
C ARG A 37 27.88 -19.91 -6.71
N GLY A 38 27.38 -19.26 -5.66
CA GLY A 38 28.07 -18.19 -4.93
C GLY A 38 27.88 -16.80 -5.51
N LEU A 39 26.96 -16.61 -6.48
CA LEU A 39 26.66 -15.30 -7.04
C LEU A 39 25.61 -14.57 -6.20
N ARG A 40 25.86 -13.30 -5.88
CA ARG A 40 24.86 -12.48 -5.17
C ARG A 40 23.73 -12.18 -6.12
N THR A 41 22.55 -12.72 -5.82
CA THR A 41 21.40 -12.71 -6.73
C THR A 41 20.21 -12.02 -6.07
N LEU A 42 19.58 -11.10 -6.80
CA LEU A 42 18.33 -10.44 -6.41
C LEU A 42 17.23 -10.76 -7.43
N LEU A 43 16.11 -11.32 -6.97
CA LEU A 43 14.93 -11.53 -7.80
C LEU A 43 13.94 -10.37 -7.62
N LEU A 44 13.56 -9.74 -8.73
CA LEU A 44 12.56 -8.68 -8.79
C LEU A 44 11.32 -9.20 -9.48
N HIS A 45 10.19 -9.08 -8.82
CA HIS A 45 8.89 -9.38 -9.41
C HIS A 45 7.92 -8.23 -9.20
N ASP A 46 7.10 -7.96 -10.20
CA ASP A 46 6.18 -6.84 -10.26
C ASP A 46 4.80 -7.14 -9.68
N ARG A 47 4.55 -8.39 -9.24
CA ARG A 47 3.29 -8.81 -8.60
C ARG A 47 3.50 -9.35 -7.19
N SER A 48 2.40 -9.75 -6.56
CA SER A 48 2.30 -10.25 -5.18
C SER A 48 2.82 -11.66 -4.93
N GLY A 49 3.21 -12.42 -5.96
CA GLY A 49 3.65 -13.80 -5.75
C GLY A 49 4.28 -14.47 -6.97
N LEU A 50 4.92 -15.61 -6.70
CA LEU A 50 5.67 -16.40 -7.68
C LEU A 50 4.77 -17.46 -8.37
N GLY A 51 5.29 -18.12 -9.40
CA GLY A 51 4.60 -19.13 -10.21
C GLY A 51 3.60 -18.53 -11.19
N GLU A 52 3.94 -17.44 -11.89
CA GLU A 52 2.99 -16.73 -12.76
C GLU A 52 2.38 -17.58 -13.89
N GLU A 53 3.13 -18.55 -14.41
CA GLU A 53 2.74 -19.47 -15.49
C GLU A 53 1.82 -20.62 -15.03
N THR A 54 1.66 -20.78 -13.71
CA THR A 54 0.78 -21.79 -13.10
C THR A 54 -0.19 -21.13 -12.13
N ALA A 55 0.29 -20.70 -10.96
CA ALA A 55 -0.47 -20.02 -9.92
C ALA A 55 -1.13 -18.73 -10.45
N GLY A 56 -0.36 -17.86 -11.13
CA GLY A 56 -0.87 -16.58 -11.65
C GLY A 56 -1.87 -16.74 -12.80
N SER A 57 -1.71 -17.76 -13.65
CA SER A 57 -2.63 -18.04 -14.77
C SER A 57 -3.71 -19.06 -14.43
N LEU A 58 -3.82 -19.50 -13.17
CA LEU A 58 -4.68 -20.62 -12.74
C LEU A 58 -4.60 -21.83 -13.67
N ARG A 59 -3.38 -22.19 -14.08
CA ARG A 59 -3.13 -23.32 -14.97
C ARG A 59 -2.63 -24.50 -14.13
N PRO A 60 -3.36 -25.63 -14.09
CA PRO A 60 -2.88 -26.82 -13.39
C PRO A 60 -1.64 -27.37 -14.09
N PRO A 61 -0.72 -28.01 -13.34
CA PRO A 61 0.39 -28.72 -13.96
C PRO A 61 -0.14 -29.88 -14.82
N PRO A 62 0.54 -30.23 -15.93
CA PRO A 62 0.15 -31.37 -16.74
C PRO A 62 0.30 -32.69 -15.96
N GLU A 63 -0.52 -33.69 -16.29
CA GLU A 63 -0.48 -35.00 -15.60
C GLU A 63 0.87 -35.70 -15.77
N ASP A 64 1.46 -35.58 -16.95
CA ASP A 64 2.77 -36.13 -17.33
C ASP A 64 3.95 -35.21 -16.97
N LEU A 65 3.79 -34.32 -15.98
CA LEU A 65 4.87 -33.44 -15.50
C LEU A 65 6.09 -34.25 -15.05
N ASP A 66 7.26 -33.99 -15.65
CA ASP A 66 8.51 -34.57 -15.18
C ASP A 66 8.92 -33.94 -13.84
N ARG A 67 9.05 -34.78 -12.82
CA ARG A 67 9.42 -34.40 -11.45
C ARG A 67 10.86 -34.79 -11.11
N SER A 68 11.71 -35.00 -12.11
CA SER A 68 13.15 -35.25 -11.93
C SER A 68 13.87 -34.05 -11.29
N ASP A 69 13.40 -32.83 -11.55
CA ASP A 69 13.92 -31.62 -10.92
C ASP A 69 13.45 -31.48 -9.46
N PRO A 70 14.35 -31.28 -8.48
CA PRO A 70 13.97 -31.19 -7.06
C PRO A 70 12.99 -30.05 -6.74
N LEU A 71 13.10 -28.90 -7.40
CA LEU A 71 12.20 -27.77 -7.18
C LEU A 71 10.82 -28.07 -7.78
N VAL A 72 10.77 -28.65 -8.97
CA VAL A 72 9.50 -29.05 -9.62
C VAL A 72 8.80 -30.12 -8.80
N ALA A 73 9.54 -31.14 -8.34
CA ALA A 73 9.02 -32.16 -7.43
C ALA A 73 8.41 -31.52 -6.18
N ALA A 74 9.19 -30.73 -5.43
CA ALA A 74 8.74 -30.10 -4.21
C ALA A 74 7.55 -29.14 -4.43
N THR A 75 7.54 -28.39 -5.53
CA THR A 75 6.49 -27.40 -5.82
C THR A 75 5.17 -28.06 -6.17
N PHE A 76 5.19 -29.11 -6.98
CA PHE A 76 3.99 -29.75 -7.55
C PHE A 76 3.67 -31.14 -6.96
N GLU A 77 4.24 -31.48 -5.81
CA GLU A 77 3.87 -32.67 -5.03
C GLU A 77 2.46 -32.48 -4.43
N ALA A 78 1.57 -33.45 -4.66
CA ALA A 78 0.22 -33.42 -4.09
C ALA A 78 0.26 -33.76 -2.59
N ASP A 79 -0.43 -32.99 -1.75
CA ASP A 79 -0.64 -33.37 -0.35
C ASP A 79 -2.04 -33.98 -0.18
N GLY A 80 -2.11 -35.31 -0.16
CA GLY A 80 -3.38 -36.04 -0.03
C GLY A 80 -4.21 -36.04 -1.31
N PRO A 81 -5.56 -36.03 -1.24
CA PRO A 81 -6.43 -36.23 -2.40
C PRO A 81 -6.70 -34.97 -3.24
N TYR A 82 -6.12 -33.82 -2.90
CA TYR A 82 -6.43 -32.53 -3.54
C TYR A 82 -5.32 -32.05 -4.48
N PRO A 83 -5.66 -31.32 -5.58
CA PRO A 83 -4.65 -30.74 -6.47
C PRO A 83 -3.84 -29.63 -5.78
N VAL A 84 -2.66 -29.32 -6.31
CA VAL A 84 -1.78 -28.26 -5.79
C VAL A 84 -2.30 -26.90 -6.25
N TRP A 85 -2.84 -26.12 -5.31
CA TRP A 85 -3.43 -24.81 -5.58
C TRP A 85 -2.42 -23.65 -5.56
N PRO A 86 -2.74 -22.49 -6.19
CA PRO A 86 -1.87 -21.31 -6.31
C PRO A 86 -1.15 -20.90 -5.04
N GLY A 87 -1.84 -20.83 -3.90
CA GLY A 87 -1.25 -20.44 -2.62
C GLY A 87 -0.13 -21.38 -2.16
N ARG A 88 -0.26 -22.69 -2.41
CA ARG A 88 0.77 -23.68 -2.09
C ARG A 88 1.96 -23.58 -3.03
N ILE A 89 1.72 -23.41 -4.33
CA ILE A 89 2.77 -23.18 -5.33
C ILE A 89 3.60 -21.96 -4.90
N LYS A 90 2.93 -20.82 -4.67
CA LYS A 90 3.56 -19.57 -4.22
C LYS A 90 4.37 -19.77 -2.93
N HIS A 91 3.79 -20.41 -1.91
CA HIS A 91 4.47 -20.67 -0.64
C HIS A 91 5.74 -21.53 -0.81
N ARG A 92 5.67 -22.61 -1.60
CA ARG A 92 6.80 -23.50 -1.85
C ARG A 92 7.91 -22.82 -2.65
N LEU A 93 7.56 -21.95 -3.60
CA LEU A 93 8.51 -21.13 -4.33
C LEU A 93 9.16 -20.05 -3.43
N ASP A 94 8.40 -19.40 -2.54
CA ASP A 94 8.96 -18.47 -1.55
C ASP A 94 10.00 -19.19 -0.67
N ARG A 95 9.66 -20.39 -0.17
CA ARG A 95 10.56 -21.22 0.63
C ARG A 95 11.82 -21.59 -0.13
N ALA A 96 11.72 -21.95 -1.41
CA ALA A 96 12.88 -22.29 -2.23
C ALA A 96 13.89 -21.15 -2.34
N LEU A 97 13.42 -19.89 -2.48
CA LEU A 97 14.29 -18.71 -2.48
C LEU A 97 14.92 -18.46 -1.11
N LEU A 98 14.13 -18.54 -0.03
CA LEU A 98 14.60 -18.36 1.35
C LEU A 98 15.66 -19.41 1.74
N GLU A 99 15.46 -20.67 1.36
CA GLU A 99 16.39 -21.77 1.61
C GLU A 99 17.68 -21.64 0.78
N ALA A 100 17.59 -21.06 -0.42
CA ALA A 100 18.76 -20.75 -1.25
C ALA A 100 19.49 -19.46 -0.84
N GLY A 101 18.94 -18.68 0.11
CA GLY A 101 19.51 -17.39 0.52
C GLY A 101 19.40 -16.30 -0.54
N VAL A 102 18.44 -16.42 -1.46
CA VAL A 102 18.18 -15.42 -2.50
C VAL A 102 17.35 -14.27 -1.90
N GLU A 103 17.80 -13.03 -2.12
CA GLU A 103 16.98 -11.86 -1.83
C GLU A 103 15.93 -11.67 -2.93
N PHE A 104 14.68 -11.39 -2.57
CA PHE A 104 13.63 -11.12 -3.54
C PHE A 104 12.71 -10.00 -3.09
N ARG A 105 12.08 -9.33 -4.07
CA ARG A 105 11.14 -8.21 -3.84
C ARG A 105 9.93 -8.29 -4.75
N PHE A 106 8.75 -8.07 -4.18
CA PHE A 106 7.48 -7.90 -4.88
C PHE A 106 7.20 -6.43 -5.18
N PHE A 107 6.33 -6.18 -6.16
CA PHE A 107 5.93 -4.85 -6.63
C PHE A 107 7.11 -3.93 -7.01
N MET A 108 8.17 -4.53 -7.55
CA MET A 108 9.32 -3.81 -8.09
C MET A 108 9.51 -4.18 -9.57
N ARG A 109 9.64 -3.17 -10.43
CA ARG A 109 9.86 -3.37 -11.88
C ARG A 109 10.99 -2.48 -12.39
N PRO A 110 11.90 -3.00 -13.24
CA PRO A 110 12.82 -2.15 -14.01
C PRO A 110 12.03 -1.16 -14.87
N VAL A 111 12.48 0.09 -14.90
CA VAL A 111 11.92 1.17 -15.73
C VAL A 111 12.93 1.74 -16.72
N ALA A 112 14.22 1.40 -16.56
CA ALA A 112 15.24 1.59 -17.58
C ALA A 112 16.45 0.66 -17.34
N VAL A 113 17.21 0.41 -18.40
CA VAL A 113 18.53 -0.22 -18.32
C VAL A 113 19.59 0.88 -18.20
N LEU A 114 20.62 0.67 -17.39
CA LEU A 114 21.71 1.62 -17.19
C LEU A 114 23.00 1.07 -17.81
N GLU A 115 23.72 1.95 -18.50
CA GLU A 115 24.95 1.60 -19.20
C GLU A 115 26.18 2.23 -18.51
N ASP A 116 27.33 1.56 -18.64
CA ASP A 116 28.64 2.12 -18.31
C ASP A 116 29.18 3.04 -19.42
N ALA A 117 30.40 3.57 -19.23
CA ALA A 117 31.04 4.48 -20.18
C ALA A 117 31.33 3.80 -21.53
N GLU A 118 31.44 2.47 -21.54
CA GLU A 118 31.70 1.62 -22.70
C GLU A 118 30.40 1.18 -23.40
N GLY A 119 29.22 1.53 -22.87
CA GLY A 119 27.91 1.16 -23.43
C GLY A 119 27.48 -0.27 -23.10
N SER A 120 28.09 -0.91 -22.10
CA SER A 120 27.67 -2.22 -21.58
C SER A 120 26.68 -2.05 -20.43
N ILE A 121 25.83 -3.06 -20.22
CA ILE A 121 24.84 -3.03 -19.13
C ILE A 121 25.57 -3.11 -17.79
N ALA A 122 25.39 -2.08 -16.95
CA ALA A 122 26.03 -1.96 -15.64
C ALA A 122 25.05 -1.72 -14.49
N GLY A 123 23.76 -1.53 -14.80
CA GLY A 123 22.73 -1.29 -13.79
C GLY A 123 21.32 -1.38 -14.33
N LEU A 124 20.35 -1.35 -13.42
CA LEU A 124 18.94 -1.13 -13.72
C LEU A 124 18.44 0.07 -12.93
N LEU A 125 17.60 0.90 -13.55
CA LEU A 125 16.75 1.82 -12.82
C LEU A 125 15.48 1.06 -12.45
N VAL A 126 15.25 0.83 -11.16
CA VAL A 126 14.14 0.04 -10.66
C VAL A 126 13.16 0.95 -9.93
N ALA A 127 11.87 0.77 -10.20
CA ALA A 127 10.79 1.49 -9.54
C ALA A 127 10.09 0.58 -8.53
N ALA A 128 9.83 1.13 -7.34
CA ALA A 128 8.86 0.65 -6.37
C ALA A 128 7.83 1.76 -6.20
N ARG A 129 6.67 1.64 -6.86
CA ARG A 129 5.70 2.74 -6.99
C ARG A 129 6.41 3.98 -7.55
N THR A 130 6.20 5.18 -7.00
CA THR A 130 6.88 6.41 -7.46
C THR A 130 8.28 6.65 -6.90
N SER A 131 8.86 5.67 -6.23
CA SER A 131 10.25 5.75 -5.77
C SER A 131 11.15 4.96 -6.70
N VAL A 132 12.23 5.58 -7.17
CA VAL A 132 13.20 4.95 -8.08
C VAL A 132 14.55 4.80 -7.41
N MET A 133 15.22 3.69 -7.72
CA MET A 133 16.54 3.35 -7.18
C MET A 133 17.43 2.83 -8.31
N ILE A 134 18.73 3.03 -8.15
CA ILE A 134 19.74 2.41 -9.02
C ILE A 134 20.13 1.07 -8.41
N LEU A 135 20.02 0.00 -9.19
CA LEU A 135 20.52 -1.33 -8.86
C LEU A 135 21.74 -1.63 -9.74
N PRO A 136 22.97 -1.51 -9.20
CA PRO A 136 24.16 -1.91 -9.93
C PRO A 136 24.21 -3.43 -10.09
N ILE A 137 24.46 -3.90 -11.31
CA ILE A 137 24.49 -5.32 -11.68
C ILE A 137 25.67 -5.62 -12.63
N ARG A 138 26.08 -6.89 -12.70
CA ARG A 138 26.98 -7.38 -13.77
C ARG A 138 26.21 -8.03 -14.92
N GLY A 139 25.05 -8.60 -14.63
CA GLY A 139 24.14 -9.15 -15.63
C GLY A 139 22.69 -9.22 -15.14
N VAL A 140 21.77 -9.37 -16.07
CA VAL A 140 20.32 -9.48 -15.81
C VAL A 140 19.73 -10.64 -16.61
N VAL A 141 18.95 -11.47 -15.94
CA VAL A 141 18.10 -12.49 -16.56
C VAL A 141 16.69 -11.94 -16.64
N ASP A 142 16.25 -11.63 -17.86
CA ASP A 142 14.87 -11.26 -18.16
C ASP A 142 14.01 -12.51 -18.29
N ALA A 143 13.46 -12.94 -17.16
CA ALA A 143 12.47 -13.99 -17.05
C ALA A 143 11.03 -13.42 -17.01
N SER A 144 10.86 -12.14 -17.35
CA SER A 144 9.55 -11.50 -17.32
C SER A 144 8.76 -11.93 -18.55
N ARG A 145 7.46 -12.14 -18.37
CA ARG A 145 6.60 -12.72 -19.40
C ARG A 145 6.58 -11.99 -20.74
N ARG A 146 6.79 -10.68 -20.74
CA ARG A 146 6.77 -9.82 -21.94
C ARG A 146 8.13 -9.29 -22.36
N GLY A 147 9.20 -9.73 -21.69
CA GLY A 147 10.56 -9.23 -21.89
C GLY A 147 10.69 -7.74 -21.56
N VAL A 148 10.32 -7.34 -20.35
CA VAL A 148 10.37 -5.95 -19.87
C VAL A 148 11.77 -5.38 -20.03
N VAL A 149 12.82 -6.11 -19.61
CA VAL A 149 14.21 -5.61 -19.70
C VAL A 149 14.68 -5.61 -21.14
N ALA A 150 14.32 -6.63 -21.94
CA ALA A 150 14.60 -6.69 -23.37
C ALA A 150 14.04 -5.47 -24.13
N ARG A 151 12.81 -5.07 -23.82
CA ARG A 151 12.16 -3.88 -24.39
C ARG A 151 12.82 -2.59 -23.93
N LEU A 152 13.13 -2.47 -22.63
CA LEU A 152 13.85 -1.31 -22.09
C LEU A 152 15.28 -1.19 -22.62
N ALA A 153 15.92 -2.31 -22.95
CA ALA A 153 17.21 -2.37 -23.63
C ALA A 153 17.12 -2.09 -25.13
N ARG A 154 15.89 -1.87 -25.66
CA ARG A 154 15.58 -1.65 -27.08
C ARG A 154 16.17 -2.72 -28.00
N LEU A 155 16.07 -3.98 -27.58
CA LEU A 155 16.42 -5.08 -28.45
C LEU A 155 15.49 -5.09 -29.67
N PRO A 156 16.01 -5.37 -30.89
CA PRO A 156 15.17 -5.52 -32.07
C PRO A 156 14.28 -6.74 -31.90
N LEU A 157 12.96 -6.50 -31.92
CA LEU A 157 11.94 -7.54 -31.84
C LEU A 157 11.31 -7.72 -33.22
N THR A 158 11.23 -8.96 -33.69
CA THR A 158 10.61 -9.31 -34.96
C THR A 158 9.33 -10.09 -34.71
N ALA A 159 8.22 -9.61 -35.27
CA ALA A 159 6.95 -10.33 -35.26
C ALA A 159 7.01 -11.52 -36.23
N VAL A 160 7.08 -12.74 -35.69
CA VAL A 160 7.29 -13.98 -36.46
C VAL A 160 6.16 -15.00 -36.30
N ARG A 161 5.21 -14.74 -35.38
CA ARG A 161 4.11 -15.64 -35.06
C ARG A 161 2.77 -14.91 -35.15
N THR A 162 1.76 -15.59 -35.69
CA THR A 162 0.35 -15.23 -35.45
C THR A 162 -0.06 -15.91 -34.14
N PRO A 163 -0.20 -15.16 -33.03
CA PRO A 163 -0.54 -15.77 -31.75
C PRO A 163 -1.98 -16.30 -31.76
N PRO A 164 -2.26 -17.41 -31.04
CA PRO A 164 -3.64 -17.85 -30.84
C PRO A 164 -4.43 -16.81 -30.01
N PRO A 165 -5.78 -16.88 -30.03
CA PRO A 165 -6.60 -16.05 -29.16
C PRO A 165 -6.19 -16.17 -27.69
N PRO A 166 -6.19 -15.07 -26.92
CA PRO A 166 -5.89 -15.10 -25.51
C PRO A 166 -6.94 -15.93 -24.76
N ARG A 167 -6.49 -16.71 -23.77
CA ARG A 167 -7.37 -17.54 -22.94
C ARG A 167 -7.40 -17.05 -21.51
N LEU A 168 -8.53 -17.18 -20.83
CA LEU A 168 -8.67 -16.88 -19.40
C LEU A 168 -9.10 -18.15 -18.68
N ASN A 169 -8.35 -18.50 -17.62
CA ASN A 169 -8.77 -19.53 -16.69
C ASN A 169 -9.50 -18.88 -15.50
N PHE A 170 -10.54 -19.55 -15.03
CA PHE A 170 -11.35 -19.08 -13.92
C PHE A 170 -12.06 -20.23 -13.21
N LEU A 171 -12.32 -20.05 -11.92
CA LEU A 171 -13.07 -20.98 -11.08
C LEU A 171 -14.53 -20.50 -11.00
N ALA A 172 -15.49 -21.38 -11.29
CA ALA A 172 -16.91 -21.02 -11.25
C ALA A 172 -17.80 -22.15 -10.68
N LYS A 173 -18.96 -21.77 -10.16
CA LYS A 173 -20.00 -22.69 -9.63
C LYS A 173 -20.75 -23.44 -10.74
N ALA A 174 -20.77 -22.85 -11.93
CA ALA A 174 -21.41 -23.35 -13.12
C ALA A 174 -20.68 -22.75 -14.35
N PRO A 175 -20.75 -23.39 -15.53
CA PRO A 175 -20.24 -22.79 -16.75
C PRO A 175 -20.96 -21.43 -17.00
N PRO A 176 -20.21 -20.37 -17.38
CA PRO A 176 -20.77 -19.04 -17.55
C PRO A 176 -21.80 -19.00 -18.67
N ALA A 177 -22.85 -18.20 -18.49
CA ALA A 177 -24.05 -18.22 -19.34
C ALA A 177 -23.91 -17.42 -20.65
N ALA A 178 -22.96 -16.48 -20.73
CA ALA A 178 -22.77 -15.62 -21.91
C ALA A 178 -21.37 -14.96 -21.95
N GLY A 179 -20.93 -14.53 -23.15
CA GLY A 179 -19.79 -13.63 -23.34
C GLY A 179 -18.42 -14.28 -23.58
N LEU A 180 -18.35 -15.61 -23.53
CA LEU A 180 -17.11 -16.38 -23.72
C LEU A 180 -17.25 -17.40 -24.86
N GLU A 181 -16.17 -17.60 -25.62
CA GLU A 181 -16.09 -18.59 -26.69
C GLU A 181 -15.29 -19.82 -26.24
N ARG A 182 -15.65 -21.00 -26.77
CA ARG A 182 -14.95 -22.29 -26.53
C ARG A 182 -14.61 -22.54 -25.06
N VAL A 183 -15.63 -22.53 -24.20
CA VAL A 183 -15.48 -22.82 -22.77
C VAL A 183 -15.21 -24.32 -22.58
N GLU A 184 -14.08 -24.63 -21.96
CA GLU A 184 -13.60 -25.98 -21.69
C GLU A 184 -13.45 -26.21 -20.18
N THR A 185 -13.78 -27.42 -19.73
CA THR A 185 -13.57 -27.85 -18.35
C THR A 185 -12.15 -28.37 -18.17
N LEU A 186 -11.39 -27.82 -17.22
CA LEU A 186 -10.00 -28.21 -16.95
C LEU A 186 -9.84 -29.16 -15.75
N SER A 187 -10.85 -29.26 -14.89
CA SER A 187 -10.82 -30.15 -13.72
C SER A 187 -12.22 -30.69 -13.42
N ASP A 188 -12.28 -31.79 -12.66
CA ASP A 188 -13.52 -32.19 -12.01
C ASP A 188 -13.99 -31.14 -11.00
N ALA A 189 -15.24 -31.29 -10.54
CA ALA A 189 -15.81 -30.44 -9.50
C ALA A 189 -15.03 -30.63 -8.19
N ILE A 190 -14.50 -29.52 -7.68
CA ILE A 190 -13.78 -29.43 -6.41
C ILE A 190 -14.75 -29.00 -5.33
N GLU A 191 -14.89 -29.84 -4.32
CA GLU A 191 -15.60 -29.50 -3.10
C GLU A 191 -14.66 -28.74 -2.15
N THR A 192 -15.04 -27.50 -1.83
CA THR A 192 -14.38 -26.70 -0.79
C THR A 192 -15.30 -26.60 0.41
N GLN A 193 -14.77 -26.90 1.59
CA GLN A 193 -15.51 -26.70 2.84
C GLN A 193 -15.52 -25.21 3.21
N THR A 194 -16.70 -24.69 3.48
CA THR A 194 -16.91 -23.27 3.79
C THR A 194 -17.67 -23.12 5.11
N ARG A 195 -17.91 -21.87 5.53
CA ARG A 195 -18.70 -21.60 6.76
C ARG A 195 -20.17 -22.00 6.63
N THR A 196 -20.68 -22.13 5.41
CA THR A 196 -22.10 -22.30 5.08
C THR A 196 -22.40 -23.68 4.49
N GLY A 197 -21.36 -24.48 4.23
CA GLY A 197 -21.47 -25.87 3.78
C GLY A 197 -20.38 -26.23 2.76
N PRO A 198 -20.49 -27.38 2.10
CA PRO A 198 -19.65 -27.70 0.95
C PRO A 198 -20.04 -26.85 -0.27
N LEU A 199 -19.05 -26.23 -0.90
CA LEU A 199 -19.21 -25.52 -2.18
C LEU A 199 -18.49 -26.29 -3.29
N LEU A 200 -19.24 -26.64 -4.34
CA LEU A 200 -18.69 -27.25 -5.55
C LEU A 200 -18.32 -26.16 -6.55
N THR A 201 -17.08 -26.21 -7.03
CA THR A 201 -16.58 -25.32 -8.08
C THR A 201 -15.79 -26.11 -9.11
N THR A 202 -15.76 -25.62 -10.34
CA THR A 202 -15.05 -26.24 -11.45
C THR A 202 -14.10 -25.22 -12.06
N LEU A 203 -12.89 -25.68 -12.42
CA LEU A 203 -11.93 -24.86 -13.17
C LEU A 203 -12.26 -24.92 -14.65
N PHE A 204 -12.47 -23.75 -15.25
CA PHE A 204 -12.74 -23.60 -16.68
C PHE A 204 -11.64 -22.80 -17.37
N SER A 205 -11.54 -22.99 -18.67
CA SER A 205 -10.75 -22.16 -19.58
C SER A 205 -11.65 -21.68 -20.71
N ALA A 206 -11.54 -20.41 -21.09
CA ALA A 206 -12.28 -19.88 -22.22
C ALA A 206 -11.38 -19.03 -23.13
N GLU A 207 -11.68 -19.05 -24.42
CA GLU A 207 -11.13 -18.09 -25.37
C GLU A 207 -11.82 -16.74 -25.20
N LEU A 208 -11.03 -15.69 -25.18
CA LEU A 208 -11.50 -14.32 -25.08
C LEU A 208 -11.65 -13.72 -26.49
N PRO A 209 -12.67 -12.89 -26.72
CA PRO A 209 -12.84 -12.21 -28.00
C PRO A 209 -11.65 -11.30 -28.29
N ALA A 210 -11.36 -11.03 -29.56
CA ALA A 210 -10.31 -10.09 -29.92
C ALA A 210 -10.59 -8.69 -29.32
N ALA A 211 -9.53 -8.03 -28.85
CA ALA A 211 -9.64 -6.64 -28.42
C ALA A 211 -9.98 -5.73 -29.62
N PRO A 212 -10.70 -4.61 -29.41
CA PRO A 212 -10.98 -3.66 -30.48
C PRO A 212 -9.70 -3.15 -31.15
N GLU A 213 -9.77 -2.88 -32.46
CA GLU A 213 -8.66 -2.24 -33.19
C GLU A 213 -8.36 -0.84 -32.63
N GLY A 214 -7.09 -0.44 -32.62
CA GLY A 214 -6.64 0.87 -32.14
C GLY A 214 -6.50 1.01 -30.62
N VAL A 215 -6.81 -0.04 -29.85
CA VAL A 215 -6.56 -0.07 -28.40
C VAL A 215 -5.06 -0.21 -28.12
N ALA A 216 -4.53 0.61 -27.21
CA ALA A 216 -3.15 0.51 -26.76
C ALA A 216 -2.87 -0.86 -26.10
N ASP A 217 -1.67 -1.43 -26.31
CA ASP A 217 -1.30 -2.75 -25.75
C ASP A 217 -1.48 -2.82 -24.22
N ALA A 218 -1.20 -1.72 -23.53
CA ALA A 218 -1.39 -1.59 -22.08
C ALA A 218 -2.85 -1.69 -21.64
N ALA A 219 -3.81 -1.34 -22.50
CA ALA A 219 -5.24 -1.42 -22.24
C ALA A 219 -5.86 -2.75 -22.71
N ARG A 220 -5.16 -3.57 -23.49
CA ARG A 220 -5.70 -4.78 -24.11
C ARG A 220 -6.34 -5.71 -23.09
N GLU A 221 -5.64 -6.01 -22.00
CA GLU A 221 -6.13 -6.93 -20.97
C GLU A 221 -7.41 -6.41 -20.28
N PHE A 222 -7.53 -5.10 -20.07
CA PHE A 222 -8.75 -4.49 -19.54
C PHE A 222 -9.96 -4.78 -20.43
N PHE A 223 -9.84 -4.55 -21.74
CA PHE A 223 -10.93 -4.80 -22.68
C PHE A 223 -11.32 -6.28 -22.72
N LEU A 224 -10.34 -7.17 -22.74
CA LEU A 224 -10.58 -8.62 -22.74
C LEU A 224 -11.33 -9.08 -21.48
N ARG A 225 -10.95 -8.57 -20.31
CA ARG A 225 -11.60 -8.92 -19.03
C ARG A 225 -13.04 -8.43 -18.94
N THR A 226 -13.43 -7.38 -19.68
CA THR A 226 -14.82 -6.91 -19.70
C THR A 226 -15.82 -7.90 -20.34
N ALA A 227 -15.33 -8.95 -21.01
CA ALA A 227 -16.17 -10.01 -21.56
C ALA A 227 -16.75 -10.94 -20.49
N LEU A 228 -16.08 -11.07 -19.34
CA LEU A 228 -16.50 -11.98 -18.27
C LEU A 228 -17.26 -11.23 -17.16
N LEU A 229 -18.59 -11.24 -17.25
CA LEU A 229 -19.51 -10.67 -16.26
C LEU A 229 -20.56 -11.71 -15.89
N ASP A 230 -20.23 -12.60 -14.96
CA ASP A 230 -21.11 -13.71 -14.56
C ASP A 230 -21.04 -13.97 -13.03
N PRO A 231 -22.19 -14.04 -12.33
CA PRO A 231 -22.24 -14.25 -10.88
C PRO A 231 -21.74 -15.65 -10.43
N ALA A 232 -21.65 -16.63 -11.34
CA ALA A 232 -21.11 -17.95 -11.04
C ALA A 232 -19.58 -17.95 -10.87
N VAL A 233 -18.88 -16.95 -11.42
CA VAL A 233 -17.42 -16.82 -11.32
C VAL A 233 -17.01 -16.46 -9.89
N CYS A 234 -16.10 -17.26 -9.33
CA CYS A 234 -15.60 -17.11 -7.96
C CYS A 234 -14.17 -16.54 -7.92
N LEU A 235 -13.37 -16.82 -8.96
CA LEU A 235 -11.99 -16.39 -9.06
C LEU A 235 -11.57 -16.37 -10.53
N THR A 236 -11.00 -15.27 -10.99
CA THR A 236 -10.33 -15.18 -12.30
C THR A 236 -8.83 -15.22 -12.14
N ALA A 237 -8.12 -15.73 -13.16
CA ALA A 237 -6.67 -15.73 -13.13
C ALA A 237 -6.11 -14.30 -13.05
N GLU A 238 -5.01 -14.14 -12.31
CA GLU A 238 -4.28 -12.87 -12.22
C GLU A 238 -3.74 -12.45 -13.59
N THR A 239 -3.48 -13.41 -14.48
CA THR A 239 -3.02 -13.15 -15.85
C THR A 239 -3.75 -13.98 -16.88
N LEU A 240 -3.85 -13.44 -18.10
CA LEU A 240 -4.33 -14.17 -19.26
C LEU A 240 -3.33 -15.25 -19.69
N ILE A 241 -3.74 -16.31 -20.35
CA ILE A 241 -2.87 -17.26 -21.03
C ILE A 241 -2.69 -16.79 -22.47
N GLU A 242 -1.46 -16.43 -22.81
CA GLU A 242 -1.12 -15.81 -24.09
C GLU A 242 0.33 -16.15 -24.44
N THR A 243 0.58 -16.38 -25.72
CA THR A 243 1.90 -16.56 -26.32
C THR A 243 2.31 -15.28 -27.05
N GLY A 244 3.55 -14.85 -26.88
CA GLY A 244 4.08 -13.69 -27.61
C GLY A 244 4.15 -13.89 -29.13
N ALA A 245 3.93 -12.81 -29.90
CA ALA A 245 4.08 -12.82 -31.36
C ALA A 245 5.55 -12.58 -31.81
N GLU A 246 6.39 -12.08 -30.91
CA GLU A 246 7.69 -11.50 -31.21
C GLU A 246 8.85 -12.33 -30.66
N VAL A 247 9.99 -12.35 -31.36
CA VAL A 247 11.26 -12.94 -30.91
C VAL A 247 12.40 -11.94 -31.05
N THR A 248 13.52 -12.16 -30.35
CA THR A 248 14.76 -11.41 -30.59
C THR A 248 15.49 -11.89 -31.84
N GLY A 249 15.92 -10.97 -32.70
CA GLY A 249 16.74 -11.25 -33.89
C GLY A 249 16.23 -10.57 -35.17
N ALA A 250 17.02 -10.63 -36.26
CA ALA A 250 16.68 -10.04 -37.57
C ALA A 250 15.62 -10.87 -38.33
N GLU A 251 15.00 -10.30 -39.39
CA GLU A 251 14.07 -11.04 -40.26
C GLU A 251 14.68 -12.38 -40.74
N GLY A 252 13.95 -13.49 -40.54
CA GLY A 252 14.38 -14.83 -40.94
C GLY A 252 15.01 -15.71 -39.84
N VAL A 253 14.85 -15.36 -38.55
CA VAL A 253 15.30 -16.22 -37.43
C VAL A 253 14.73 -17.63 -37.53
N SER A 254 15.60 -18.65 -37.46
CA SER A 254 15.16 -20.06 -37.39
C SER A 254 14.51 -20.34 -36.02
N LEU A 255 13.26 -20.82 -36.05
CA LEU A 255 12.51 -21.13 -34.84
C LEU A 255 12.73 -22.59 -34.41
N ALA A 256 13.04 -22.79 -33.14
CA ALA A 256 13.25 -24.11 -32.54
C ALA A 256 11.96 -24.65 -31.87
N ASP A 257 11.72 -25.96 -31.98
CA ASP A 257 10.63 -26.65 -31.27
C ASP A 257 11.00 -27.06 -29.84
N ASP A 258 12.29 -26.99 -29.49
CA ASP A 258 12.82 -27.37 -28.17
C ASP A 258 13.80 -26.29 -27.67
N ALA A 259 13.64 -25.85 -26.43
CA ALA A 259 14.52 -24.84 -25.85
C ALA A 259 15.92 -25.39 -25.51
N SER A 260 16.09 -26.72 -25.40
CA SER A 260 17.39 -27.35 -25.10
C SER A 260 18.39 -27.33 -26.25
N ILE A 261 17.92 -27.11 -27.49
CA ILE A 261 18.79 -26.97 -28.68
C ILE A 261 19.23 -25.52 -28.93
N LEU A 262 18.76 -24.58 -28.10
CA LEU A 262 19.18 -23.18 -28.17
C LEU A 262 20.66 -23.06 -27.75
N THR A 263 21.36 -22.14 -28.40
CA THR A 263 22.79 -21.90 -28.17
C THR A 263 23.01 -20.74 -27.20
N GLN A 264 24.26 -20.52 -26.79
CA GLN A 264 24.64 -19.39 -25.94
C GLN A 264 24.10 -18.06 -26.49
N ASP A 265 24.25 -17.83 -27.80
CA ASP A 265 23.82 -16.61 -28.49
C ASP A 265 22.29 -16.45 -28.50
N SER A 266 21.55 -17.56 -28.42
CA SER A 266 20.09 -17.54 -28.33
C SER A 266 19.61 -17.00 -26.98
N PHE A 267 20.31 -17.33 -25.90
CA PHE A 267 19.98 -16.87 -24.55
C PHE A 267 20.54 -15.49 -24.25
N GLN A 268 21.65 -15.08 -24.87
CA GLN A 268 22.35 -13.83 -24.59
C GLN A 268 22.33 -12.89 -25.81
N PRO A 269 21.19 -12.22 -26.11
CA PRO A 269 21.08 -11.32 -27.26
C PRO A 269 21.99 -10.09 -27.16
N ARG A 270 22.43 -9.73 -25.96
CA ARG A 270 23.37 -8.62 -25.68
C ARG A 270 24.22 -9.01 -24.47
N ALA A 271 25.50 -8.62 -24.46
CA ALA A 271 26.37 -8.85 -23.31
C ALA A 271 25.73 -8.31 -22.02
N GLY A 272 25.66 -9.16 -20.99
CA GLY A 272 25.01 -8.85 -19.70
C GLY A 272 23.48 -8.95 -19.67
N LEU A 273 22.79 -9.24 -20.78
CA LEU A 273 21.34 -9.47 -20.82
C LEU A 273 21.03 -10.88 -21.32
N TYR A 274 20.32 -11.65 -20.50
CA TYR A 274 19.95 -13.03 -20.77
C TYR A 274 18.42 -13.17 -20.81
N LEU A 275 17.88 -13.98 -21.72
CA LEU A 275 16.44 -14.19 -21.88
C LEU A 275 16.00 -15.54 -21.32
N LEU A 276 14.86 -15.54 -20.63
CA LEU A 276 14.19 -16.76 -20.14
C LEU A 276 12.68 -16.61 -20.29
N ASN A 277 12.23 -16.24 -21.49
CA ASN A 277 10.81 -15.97 -21.81
C ASN A 277 10.51 -16.25 -23.30
N ASP A 278 9.28 -15.93 -23.73
CA ASP A 278 8.77 -16.16 -25.10
C ASP A 278 9.50 -15.38 -26.20
N LEU A 279 10.39 -14.44 -25.86
CA LEU A 279 11.23 -13.74 -26.84
C LEU A 279 12.37 -14.61 -27.38
N LEU A 280 12.63 -15.76 -26.74
CA LEU A 280 13.51 -16.78 -27.31
C LEU A 280 13.00 -17.21 -28.71
N PRO A 281 13.90 -17.60 -29.63
CA PRO A 281 13.55 -17.96 -31.01
C PRO A 281 12.90 -19.34 -31.09
N LEU A 282 11.73 -19.49 -30.47
CA LEU A 282 10.96 -20.72 -30.39
C LEU A 282 9.77 -20.69 -31.35
N SER A 283 9.41 -21.85 -31.91
CA SER A 283 8.16 -22.01 -32.65
C SER A 283 6.95 -21.90 -31.71
N LEU A 284 5.72 -21.86 -32.25
CA LEU A 284 4.52 -21.92 -31.40
C LEU A 284 4.48 -23.21 -30.56
N ALA A 285 4.92 -24.34 -31.13
CA ALA A 285 5.05 -25.60 -30.42
C ALA A 285 6.14 -25.53 -29.34
N GLY A 286 7.28 -24.89 -29.65
CA GLY A 286 8.36 -24.63 -28.71
C GLY A 286 7.92 -23.76 -27.53
N CYS A 287 7.18 -22.67 -27.76
CA CYS A 287 6.62 -21.83 -26.70
C CYS A 287 5.62 -22.62 -25.83
N THR A 288 4.75 -23.43 -26.46
CA THR A 288 3.79 -24.27 -25.73
C THR A 288 4.51 -25.27 -24.82
N ARG A 289 5.61 -25.86 -25.29
CA ARG A 289 6.44 -26.76 -24.50
C ARG A 289 7.23 -26.03 -23.40
N PHE A 290 7.80 -24.87 -23.72
CA PHE A 290 8.51 -24.01 -22.76
C PHE A 290 7.59 -23.44 -21.69
N ALA A 291 6.28 -23.35 -21.91
CA ALA A 291 5.32 -22.96 -20.89
C ALA A 291 5.14 -24.02 -19.77
N ARG A 292 5.71 -25.23 -19.91
CA ARG A 292 5.64 -26.27 -18.88
C ARG A 292 6.69 -26.04 -17.77
N PRO A 293 6.34 -26.17 -16.47
CA PRO A 293 7.27 -25.91 -15.37
C PRO A 293 8.52 -26.79 -15.35
N ASP A 294 8.40 -28.06 -15.75
CA ASP A 294 9.51 -29.01 -15.84
C ASP A 294 10.55 -28.58 -16.89
N VAL A 295 10.08 -28.19 -18.08
CA VAL A 295 10.93 -27.65 -19.15
C VAL A 295 11.55 -26.32 -18.75
N GLN A 296 10.78 -25.43 -18.12
CA GLN A 296 11.29 -24.16 -17.61
C GLN A 296 12.43 -24.35 -16.61
N ALA A 297 12.29 -25.27 -15.66
CA ALA A 297 13.32 -25.55 -14.67
C ALA A 297 14.61 -26.09 -15.33
N ALA A 298 14.48 -27.03 -16.28
CA ALA A 298 15.61 -27.58 -17.00
C ALA A 298 16.38 -26.50 -17.79
N VAL A 299 15.66 -25.66 -18.54
CA VAL A 299 16.25 -24.55 -19.31
C VAL A 299 16.88 -23.52 -18.38
N ALA A 300 16.23 -23.19 -17.27
CA ALA A 300 16.74 -22.25 -16.27
C ALA A 300 18.07 -22.69 -15.66
N ARG A 301 18.26 -23.99 -15.39
CA ARG A 301 19.54 -24.53 -14.91
C ARG A 301 20.65 -24.47 -15.96
N ALA A 302 20.32 -24.80 -17.21
CA ALA A 302 21.27 -24.65 -18.31
C ALA A 302 21.71 -23.19 -18.46
N LEU A 303 20.77 -22.25 -18.40
CA LEU A 303 21.05 -20.83 -18.43
C LEU A 303 21.89 -20.37 -17.22
N ALA A 304 21.62 -20.87 -16.01
CA ALA A 304 22.39 -20.51 -14.81
C ALA A 304 23.89 -20.86 -14.96
N ALA A 305 24.20 -22.02 -15.57
CA ALA A 305 25.58 -22.39 -15.88
C ALA A 305 26.22 -21.41 -16.86
N GLN A 306 25.53 -21.08 -17.96
CA GLN A 306 26.00 -20.11 -18.95
C GLN A 306 26.22 -18.72 -18.34
N VAL A 307 25.29 -18.23 -17.52
CA VAL A 307 25.39 -16.91 -16.86
C VAL A 307 26.63 -16.86 -15.96
N ALA A 308 26.92 -17.92 -15.20
CA ALA A 308 28.09 -17.98 -14.34
C ALA A 308 29.42 -17.93 -15.12
N GLU A 309 29.46 -18.47 -16.33
CA GLU A 309 30.65 -18.48 -17.19
C GLU A 309 30.85 -17.18 -17.98
N THR A 310 29.76 -16.52 -18.35
CA THR A 310 29.76 -15.41 -19.33
C THR A 310 29.54 -14.03 -18.69
N LEU A 311 29.47 -13.96 -17.36
CA LEU A 311 29.13 -12.73 -16.67
C LEU A 311 30.18 -11.63 -16.91
N PRO A 312 29.75 -10.43 -17.37
CA PRO A 312 30.65 -9.30 -17.55
C PRO A 312 31.39 -8.89 -16.26
N ARG A 313 32.44 -8.08 -16.45
CA ARG A 313 33.07 -7.37 -15.33
C ARG A 313 32.10 -6.30 -14.79
N PRO A 314 32.15 -5.98 -13.49
CA PRO A 314 31.35 -4.90 -12.94
C PRO A 314 31.70 -3.56 -13.63
N GLY A 315 30.69 -2.94 -14.22
CA GLY A 315 30.74 -1.57 -14.74
C GLY A 315 30.11 -0.59 -13.75
N GLU A 316 30.37 0.69 -13.95
CA GLU A 316 29.73 1.76 -13.18
C GLU A 316 28.55 2.34 -13.98
N PRO A 317 27.31 2.33 -13.46
CA PRO A 317 26.18 2.88 -14.20
C PRO A 317 26.28 4.42 -14.26
N VAL A 318 26.37 4.98 -15.46
CA VAL A 318 26.60 6.41 -15.68
C VAL A 318 25.50 7.12 -16.47
N ALA A 319 24.70 6.40 -17.26
CA ALA A 319 23.68 7.02 -18.11
C ALA A 319 22.44 6.16 -18.35
N LEU A 320 21.33 6.84 -18.66
CA LEU A 320 20.18 6.23 -19.33
C LEU A 320 20.41 6.20 -20.85
N PRO A 321 19.99 5.13 -21.55
CA PRO A 321 19.90 5.12 -23.00
C PRO A 321 19.00 6.26 -23.51
N GLY A 322 19.51 7.07 -24.45
CA GLY A 322 18.87 8.33 -24.86
C GLY A 322 17.68 8.19 -25.82
N GLY A 323 16.80 9.20 -25.91
CA GLY A 323 15.80 9.31 -26.99
C GLY A 323 14.37 9.70 -26.61
N GLY A 324 14.14 10.24 -25.40
CA GLY A 324 12.80 10.58 -24.91
C GLY A 324 12.49 12.08 -24.89
N ALA A 325 11.27 12.42 -24.47
CA ALA A 325 10.90 13.79 -24.18
C ALA A 325 11.79 14.38 -23.08
N GLY A 326 12.13 15.67 -23.14
CA GLY A 326 12.77 16.37 -22.03
C GLY A 326 11.73 16.80 -20.98
N GLY A 327 12.17 17.18 -19.79
CA GLY A 327 11.30 17.74 -18.76
C GLY A 327 11.90 17.76 -17.37
N ASP A 328 11.23 18.43 -16.44
CA ASP A 328 11.50 18.33 -15.00
C ASP A 328 10.86 17.05 -14.46
N TYR A 329 11.63 15.96 -14.45
CA TYR A 329 11.19 14.68 -13.91
C TYR A 329 11.45 14.60 -12.41
N ARG A 330 10.40 14.30 -11.66
CA ARG A 330 10.46 14.18 -10.20
C ARG A 330 9.97 12.82 -9.73
N PHE A 331 10.55 12.39 -8.61
CA PHE A 331 10.33 11.08 -8.00
C PHE A 331 10.13 11.24 -6.50
N SER A 332 9.38 10.32 -5.90
CA SER A 332 9.26 10.26 -4.44
C SER A 332 10.57 9.78 -3.83
N ALA A 333 10.92 10.31 -2.66
CA ALA A 333 12.02 9.76 -1.87
C ALA A 333 11.70 8.30 -1.46
N PRO A 334 12.56 7.32 -1.74
CA PRO A 334 12.37 5.95 -1.28
C PRO A 334 12.69 5.82 0.20
N PHE A 335 12.19 4.75 0.78
CA PHE A 335 12.66 4.25 2.06
C PHE A 335 13.48 3.00 1.88
N LEU A 336 14.72 3.07 2.34
CA LEU A 336 15.66 1.97 2.24
C LEU A 336 16.27 1.70 3.61
N ARG A 337 16.14 0.46 4.09
CA ARG A 337 16.87 0.01 5.28
C ARG A 337 18.38 0.06 5.02
N ARG A 338 18.76 -0.42 3.84
CA ARG A 338 20.13 -0.53 3.33
C ARG A 338 20.27 0.31 2.07
N SER A 339 21.17 1.29 2.10
CA SER A 339 21.56 2.07 0.92
C SER A 339 23.09 2.14 0.87
N SER A 340 23.64 2.03 -0.33
CA SER A 340 25.07 2.18 -0.59
C SER A 340 25.45 3.61 -0.97
N GLY A 341 24.54 4.58 -0.79
CA GLY A 341 24.75 6.00 -1.05
C GLY A 341 23.84 6.57 -2.13
N LEU A 342 24.16 7.78 -2.60
CA LEU A 342 23.50 8.43 -3.72
C LEU A 342 24.43 8.40 -4.95
N ARG A 343 23.83 8.40 -6.13
CA ARG A 343 24.54 8.46 -7.42
C ARG A 343 23.80 9.41 -8.36
N SER A 344 24.56 10.33 -8.94
CA SER A 344 24.04 11.24 -9.95
C SER A 344 23.93 10.53 -11.29
N LEU A 345 22.75 10.60 -11.91
CA LEU A 345 22.46 10.00 -13.20
C LEU A 345 22.03 11.10 -14.17
N ALA A 346 22.66 11.16 -15.35
CA ALA A 346 22.22 12.07 -16.41
C ALA A 346 20.94 11.54 -17.06
N LEU A 347 19.84 12.29 -16.95
CA LEU A 347 18.57 11.91 -17.57
C LEU A 347 18.50 12.40 -19.02
N SER A 348 18.29 11.47 -19.95
CA SER A 348 18.15 11.73 -21.39
C SER A 348 16.71 11.81 -21.88
N GLY A 349 15.74 11.79 -20.96
CA GLY A 349 14.31 11.77 -21.24
C GLY A 349 13.67 10.39 -21.25
N PHE A 350 12.34 10.35 -21.19
CA PHE A 350 11.53 9.13 -21.26
C PHE A 350 10.66 9.12 -22.54
N GLU A 351 10.41 7.96 -23.11
CA GLU A 351 9.59 7.82 -24.32
C GLU A 351 8.15 8.29 -24.08
N SER A 352 7.48 8.83 -25.10
CA SER A 352 6.07 9.19 -24.98
C SER A 352 5.20 7.95 -25.13
N LEU A 353 4.27 7.74 -24.21
CA LEU A 353 3.22 6.72 -24.27
C LEU A 353 1.90 7.27 -24.85
N GLY A 354 1.91 8.53 -25.29
CA GLY A 354 0.73 9.25 -25.76
C GLY A 354 0.26 10.32 -24.78
N ARG A 355 -0.97 10.79 -25.00
CA ARG A 355 -1.64 11.83 -24.23
C ARG A 355 -3.06 11.40 -23.93
N CYS A 356 -3.56 11.74 -22.76
CA CYS A 356 -4.98 11.71 -22.43
C CYS A 356 -5.38 12.99 -21.70
N ASP A 357 -6.67 13.14 -21.37
CA ASP A 357 -7.15 14.31 -20.63
C ASP A 357 -6.95 14.13 -19.13
N VAL A 358 -7.32 12.95 -18.61
CA VAL A 358 -7.26 12.63 -17.18
C VAL A 358 -6.57 11.29 -16.97
N VAL A 359 -5.52 11.31 -16.15
CA VAL A 359 -4.93 10.07 -15.58
C VAL A 359 -5.50 9.85 -14.19
N VAL A 360 -5.95 8.63 -13.90
CA VAL A 360 -6.27 8.20 -12.55
C VAL A 360 -5.21 7.20 -12.11
N ALA A 361 -4.27 7.63 -11.27
CA ALA A 361 -3.22 6.76 -10.76
C ALA A 361 -3.77 5.94 -9.58
N GLY A 362 -3.96 4.64 -9.77
CA GLY A 362 -4.59 3.72 -8.83
C GLY A 362 -6.05 3.44 -9.21
N GLY A 363 -6.39 2.18 -9.49
CA GLY A 363 -7.73 1.68 -9.82
C GLY A 363 -8.51 1.17 -8.60
N GLY A 364 -8.11 1.58 -7.39
CA GLY A 364 -8.71 1.15 -6.13
C GLY A 364 -10.13 1.67 -5.89
N THR A 365 -10.58 1.64 -4.63
CA THR A 365 -11.97 1.98 -4.25
C THR A 365 -12.41 3.38 -4.71
N GLY A 366 -11.57 4.39 -4.55
CA GLY A 366 -11.84 5.74 -5.05
C GLY A 366 -11.47 5.91 -6.52
N GLY A 367 -10.41 5.24 -6.97
CA GLY A 367 -9.90 5.34 -8.34
C GLY A 367 -10.85 4.84 -9.42
N ALA A 368 -11.52 3.71 -9.18
CA ALA A 368 -12.53 3.19 -10.10
C ALA A 368 -13.68 4.21 -10.30
N GLY A 369 -14.20 4.78 -9.21
CA GLY A 369 -15.23 5.83 -9.26
C GLY A 369 -14.75 7.10 -9.95
N ALA A 370 -13.51 7.53 -9.69
CA ALA A 370 -12.91 8.69 -10.33
C ALA A 370 -12.78 8.54 -11.85
N ALA A 371 -12.27 7.39 -12.31
CA ALA A 371 -12.10 7.13 -13.74
C ALA A 371 -13.45 7.08 -14.47
N ILE A 372 -14.46 6.43 -13.88
CA ILE A 372 -15.81 6.36 -14.44
C ILE A 372 -16.46 7.75 -14.49
N ALA A 373 -16.36 8.53 -13.41
CA ALA A 373 -16.90 9.88 -13.35
C ALA A 373 -16.26 10.80 -14.39
N ALA A 374 -14.93 10.73 -14.54
CA ALA A 374 -14.20 11.51 -15.53
C ALA A 374 -14.64 11.12 -16.95
N ALA A 375 -14.63 9.82 -17.29
CA ALA A 375 -15.03 9.33 -18.61
C ALA A 375 -16.47 9.75 -18.97
N ARG A 376 -17.41 9.75 -18.01
CA ARG A 376 -18.80 10.20 -18.21
C ARG A 376 -18.94 11.67 -18.60
N GLU A 377 -17.94 12.50 -18.29
CA GLU A 377 -17.89 13.90 -18.71
C GLU A 377 -17.32 14.08 -20.14
N GLY A 378 -17.06 12.96 -20.84
CA GLY A 378 -16.65 12.92 -22.25
C GLY A 378 -15.17 13.14 -22.50
N VAL A 379 -14.33 13.09 -21.45
CA VAL A 379 -12.88 13.23 -21.56
C VAL A 379 -12.19 11.88 -21.69
N GLU A 380 -10.99 11.85 -22.29
CA GLU A 380 -10.17 10.64 -22.34
C GLU A 380 -9.58 10.33 -20.96
N ALA A 381 -10.19 9.38 -20.26
CA ALA A 381 -9.76 8.94 -18.93
C ALA A 381 -9.01 7.60 -18.98
N VAL A 382 -7.80 7.58 -18.42
CA VAL A 382 -6.95 6.38 -18.30
C VAL A 382 -6.70 6.08 -16.82
N ALA A 383 -7.17 4.93 -16.35
CA ALA A 383 -6.87 4.43 -15.01
C ALA A 383 -5.61 3.55 -15.03
N LEU A 384 -4.63 3.83 -14.18
CA LEU A 384 -3.44 3.00 -13.98
C LEU A 384 -3.67 2.11 -12.76
N GLU A 385 -3.60 0.80 -12.90
CA GLU A 385 -3.74 -0.13 -11.78
C GLU A 385 -2.58 -1.13 -11.79
N ILE A 386 -1.82 -1.17 -10.69
CA ILE A 386 -0.63 -2.04 -10.55
C ILE A 386 -1.02 -3.52 -10.60
N GLN A 387 -2.28 -3.83 -10.30
CA GLN A 387 -2.85 -5.17 -10.37
C GLN A 387 -3.81 -5.32 -11.57
N HIS A 388 -4.47 -6.47 -11.67
CA HIS A 388 -5.31 -6.82 -12.81
C HIS A 388 -6.80 -6.71 -12.50
N GLY A 389 -7.17 -5.72 -11.68
CA GLY A 389 -8.54 -5.56 -11.18
C GLY A 389 -8.84 -4.20 -10.57
N LEU A 390 -10.03 -3.65 -10.85
CA LEU A 390 -10.52 -2.39 -10.28
C LEU A 390 -11.31 -2.62 -8.98
N GLY A 391 -11.40 -1.59 -8.13
CA GLY A 391 -12.22 -1.56 -6.91
C GLY A 391 -11.45 -1.72 -5.59
N GLY A 392 -10.17 -2.08 -5.64
CA GLY A 392 -9.24 -2.11 -4.51
C GLY A 392 -9.65 -3.11 -3.42
N VAL A 393 -9.72 -2.63 -2.17
CA VAL A 393 -9.92 -3.47 -0.98
C VAL A 393 -11.23 -4.27 -1.03
N GLY A 394 -12.27 -3.72 -1.67
CA GLY A 394 -13.57 -4.38 -1.84
C GLY A 394 -13.57 -5.48 -2.90
N THR A 395 -12.54 -5.56 -3.75
CA THR A 395 -12.42 -6.57 -4.81
C THR A 395 -11.18 -7.43 -4.56
N LEU A 396 -9.99 -6.94 -4.89
CA LEU A 396 -8.73 -7.66 -4.75
C LEU A 396 -8.30 -7.89 -3.29
N GLY A 397 -8.72 -7.02 -2.36
CA GLY A 397 -8.49 -7.17 -0.92
C GLY A 397 -9.46 -8.13 -0.22
N LEU A 398 -10.52 -8.58 -0.90
CA LEU A 398 -11.52 -9.52 -0.38
C LEU A 398 -12.27 -9.02 0.87
N ILE A 399 -12.33 -7.70 1.09
CA ILE A 399 -13.20 -7.06 2.09
C ILE A 399 -14.54 -6.74 1.42
N ALA A 400 -15.22 -7.77 0.91
CA ALA A 400 -16.43 -7.64 0.08
C ALA A 400 -17.72 -7.51 0.91
N SER A 401 -17.67 -6.68 1.95
CA SER A 401 -18.81 -6.30 2.79
C SER A 401 -18.65 -4.86 3.24
N TYR A 402 -19.75 -4.10 3.22
CA TYR A 402 -19.75 -2.80 3.89
C TYR A 402 -19.89 -3.00 5.39
N TYR A 403 -18.93 -2.45 6.15
CA TYR A 403 -19.07 -2.31 7.59
C TYR A 403 -19.98 -1.10 7.92
N PHE A 404 -19.61 0.07 7.40
CA PHE A 404 -20.32 1.36 7.50
C PHE A 404 -20.23 2.12 6.14
N GLY A 405 -20.19 3.45 6.17
CA GLY A 405 -20.12 4.32 5.00
C GLY A 405 -21.48 4.84 4.58
N ASN A 406 -21.49 6.03 3.97
CA ASN A 406 -22.65 6.68 3.41
C ASN A 406 -22.94 6.09 2.02
N ARG A 407 -23.88 5.14 1.97
CA ARG A 407 -24.27 4.42 0.75
C ARG A 407 -25.28 5.23 -0.05
N CYS A 408 -24.79 6.30 -0.66
CA CYS A 408 -25.55 7.20 -1.51
C CYS A 408 -24.90 7.33 -2.88
N GLY A 409 -25.57 8.03 -3.79
CA GLY A 409 -25.09 8.39 -5.12
C GLY A 409 -24.44 7.23 -5.90
N PHE A 410 -23.15 7.38 -6.23
CA PHE A 410 -22.44 6.41 -7.07
C PHE A 410 -22.35 5.02 -6.41
N THR A 411 -22.22 4.95 -5.08
CA THR A 411 -22.25 3.66 -4.37
C THR A 411 -23.59 2.96 -4.57
N THR A 412 -24.71 3.67 -4.43
CA THR A 412 -26.04 3.10 -4.65
C THR A 412 -26.20 2.63 -6.10
N GLU A 413 -25.73 3.41 -7.08
CA GLU A 413 -25.77 3.02 -8.49
C GLU A 413 -25.06 1.68 -8.74
N VAL A 414 -23.85 1.51 -8.18
CA VAL A 414 -23.07 0.28 -8.30
C VAL A 414 -23.77 -0.88 -7.60
N ASP A 415 -24.28 -0.65 -6.38
CA ASP A 415 -24.97 -1.67 -5.60
C ASP A 415 -26.27 -2.14 -6.29
N ASP A 416 -27.05 -1.24 -6.90
CA ASP A 416 -28.26 -1.57 -7.65
C ASP A 416 -27.95 -2.39 -8.91
N LYS A 417 -26.89 -2.02 -9.64
CA LYS A 417 -26.43 -2.79 -10.80
C LYS A 417 -25.91 -4.17 -10.39
N LEU A 418 -25.23 -4.29 -9.25
CA LEU A 418 -24.83 -5.58 -8.70
C LEU A 418 -26.03 -6.43 -8.30
N ALA A 419 -27.03 -5.84 -7.64
CA ALA A 419 -28.25 -6.53 -7.26
C ALA A 419 -29.03 -7.06 -8.48
N ALA A 420 -28.99 -6.35 -9.60
CA ALA A 420 -29.60 -6.80 -10.85
C ALA A 420 -28.85 -7.99 -11.49
N LEU A 421 -27.53 -8.07 -11.33
CA LEU A 421 -26.69 -9.16 -11.85
C LEU A 421 -26.69 -10.39 -10.92
N ASP A 422 -26.73 -10.17 -9.61
CA ASP A 422 -26.80 -11.20 -8.59
C ASP A 422 -27.89 -10.87 -7.55
N PRO A 423 -29.12 -11.39 -7.75
CA PRO A 423 -30.24 -11.16 -6.83
C PRO A 423 -30.03 -11.71 -5.41
N SER A 424 -28.97 -12.48 -5.15
CA SER A 424 -28.63 -12.94 -3.79
C SER A 424 -28.03 -11.82 -2.93
N PHE A 425 -27.53 -10.75 -3.55
CA PHE A 425 -26.83 -9.62 -2.93
C PHE A 425 -27.63 -8.76 -1.93
N PRO A 426 -28.87 -8.33 -2.20
CA PRO A 426 -29.56 -7.33 -1.38
C PRO A 426 -29.78 -7.75 0.08
N LYS A 427 -29.68 -9.04 0.39
CA LYS A 427 -30.02 -9.61 1.70
C LYS A 427 -28.90 -9.51 2.75
N ALA A 428 -27.66 -9.14 2.38
CA ALA A 428 -26.51 -9.33 3.30
C ALA A 428 -25.43 -8.22 3.35
N ASN A 429 -25.55 -7.09 2.64
CA ASN A 429 -24.48 -6.07 2.54
C ASN A 429 -23.11 -6.61 2.04
N ARG A 430 -23.12 -7.74 1.30
CA ARG A 430 -21.93 -8.48 0.87
C ARG A 430 -22.01 -8.78 -0.61
N TRP A 431 -20.95 -8.59 -1.36
CA TRP A 431 -20.92 -8.82 -2.81
C TRP A 431 -19.93 -9.92 -3.22
N ASN A 432 -20.12 -10.44 -4.44
CA ASN A 432 -19.09 -11.20 -5.13
C ASN A 432 -17.97 -10.23 -5.59
N PRO A 433 -16.71 -10.39 -5.10
CA PRO A 433 -15.59 -9.52 -5.47
C PRO A 433 -15.31 -9.50 -6.98
N GLU A 434 -15.38 -10.65 -7.65
CA GLU A 434 -15.11 -10.78 -9.09
C GLU A 434 -16.19 -10.07 -9.91
N LEU A 435 -17.45 -10.24 -9.53
CA LEU A 435 -18.57 -9.58 -10.21
C LEU A 435 -18.48 -8.06 -10.09
N LYS A 436 -18.12 -7.53 -8.91
CA LYS A 436 -17.95 -6.08 -8.69
C LYS A 436 -16.77 -5.52 -9.47
N MET A 437 -15.66 -6.26 -9.54
CA MET A 437 -14.51 -5.90 -10.35
C MET A 437 -14.86 -5.82 -11.85
N ALA A 438 -15.57 -6.82 -12.36
CA ALA A 438 -16.05 -6.85 -13.74
C ALA A 438 -17.06 -5.72 -14.04
N LEU A 439 -17.95 -5.42 -13.10
CA LEU A 439 -18.89 -4.30 -13.23
C LEU A 439 -18.16 -2.95 -13.32
N TYR A 440 -17.15 -2.69 -12.48
CA TYR A 440 -16.37 -1.45 -12.59
C TYR A 440 -15.69 -1.34 -13.96
N ALA A 441 -15.09 -2.43 -14.44
CA ALA A 441 -14.46 -2.43 -15.76
C ALA A 441 -15.46 -2.17 -16.88
N ARG A 442 -16.67 -2.76 -16.79
CA ARG A 442 -17.77 -2.55 -17.72
C ARG A 442 -18.24 -1.09 -17.72
N LEU A 443 -18.48 -0.51 -16.55
CA LEU A 443 -18.92 0.89 -16.40
C LEU A 443 -17.90 1.88 -16.95
N LEU A 444 -16.61 1.63 -16.71
CA LEU A 444 -15.53 2.48 -17.25
C LEU A 444 -15.50 2.41 -18.78
N ARG A 445 -15.59 1.19 -19.34
CA ARG A 445 -15.61 1.00 -20.79
C ARG A 445 -16.83 1.64 -21.44
N GLU A 446 -18.01 1.48 -20.86
CA GLU A 446 -19.26 2.08 -21.37
C GLU A 446 -19.24 3.61 -21.31
N ALA A 447 -18.50 4.18 -20.36
CA ALA A 447 -18.26 5.62 -20.29
C ALA A 447 -17.21 6.12 -21.31
N GLY A 448 -16.55 5.23 -22.06
CA GLY A 448 -15.48 5.58 -23.01
C GLY A 448 -14.08 5.67 -22.39
N GLY A 449 -13.91 5.31 -21.12
CA GLY A 449 -12.61 5.26 -20.46
C GLY A 449 -11.92 3.90 -20.60
N GLN A 450 -10.65 3.85 -20.22
CA GLN A 450 -9.82 2.63 -20.27
C GLN A 450 -8.96 2.48 -19.01
N ALA A 451 -8.51 1.26 -18.74
CA ALA A 451 -7.56 0.97 -17.67
C ALA A 451 -6.31 0.24 -18.20
N TRP A 452 -5.14 0.60 -17.67
CA TRP A 452 -3.88 -0.11 -17.91
C TRP A 452 -3.58 -0.98 -16.70
N LEU A 453 -3.99 -2.23 -16.79
CA LEU A 453 -3.83 -3.25 -15.76
C LEU A 453 -2.38 -3.76 -15.72
N GLY A 454 -1.84 -3.95 -14.52
CA GLY A 454 -0.40 -4.18 -14.34
C GLY A 454 0.46 -2.95 -14.63
N GLY A 455 -0.15 -1.77 -14.80
CA GLY A 455 0.49 -0.49 -15.11
C GLY A 455 0.46 0.45 -13.91
N PHE A 456 1.57 1.12 -13.60
CA PHE A 456 1.62 2.03 -12.45
C PHE A 456 2.48 3.27 -12.71
N ALA A 457 2.15 4.35 -12.00
CA ALA A 457 2.95 5.58 -12.01
C ALA A 457 4.25 5.37 -11.21
N PHE A 458 5.40 5.68 -11.81
CA PHE A 458 6.71 5.61 -11.16
C PHE A 458 7.41 6.96 -10.96
N GLY A 459 6.81 8.05 -11.45
CA GLY A 459 7.29 9.42 -11.27
C GLY A 459 6.37 10.39 -12.00
N VAL A 460 6.75 11.66 -12.05
CA VAL A 460 5.96 12.71 -12.72
C VAL A 460 6.85 13.64 -13.53
N ARG A 461 6.24 14.29 -14.53
CA ARG A 461 6.83 15.42 -15.23
C ARG A 461 6.09 16.69 -14.82
N MET A 462 6.86 17.74 -14.55
CA MET A 462 6.35 19.02 -14.06
C MET A 462 6.67 20.14 -15.05
N ASP A 463 5.73 21.05 -15.21
CA ASP A 463 5.92 22.39 -15.76
C ASP A 463 5.79 23.41 -14.62
N GLY A 464 6.93 23.80 -14.04
CA GLY A 464 6.98 24.60 -12.82
C GLY A 464 6.35 23.89 -11.61
N ALA A 465 5.16 24.33 -11.22
CA ALA A 465 4.36 23.76 -10.12
C ALA A 465 3.19 22.89 -10.60
N ARG A 466 2.95 22.85 -11.92
CA ARG A 466 1.85 22.09 -12.53
C ARG A 466 2.37 20.73 -13.02
N LEU A 467 1.62 19.68 -12.74
CA LEU A 467 1.84 18.38 -13.36
C LEU A 467 1.35 18.41 -14.82
N ASP A 468 2.20 18.02 -15.76
CA ASP A 468 1.88 17.94 -17.20
C ASP A 468 1.96 16.51 -17.75
N GLY A 469 2.50 15.57 -16.98
CA GLY A 469 2.54 14.16 -17.34
C GLY A 469 2.93 13.24 -16.19
N VAL A 470 2.60 11.97 -16.35
CA VAL A 470 2.91 10.90 -15.40
C VAL A 470 3.88 9.92 -16.06
N LEU A 471 4.95 9.56 -15.36
CA LEU A 471 5.83 8.48 -15.78
C LEU A 471 5.16 7.14 -15.44
N VAL A 472 4.88 6.32 -16.45
CA VAL A 472 4.12 5.07 -16.31
C VAL A 472 4.98 3.87 -16.71
N SER A 473 4.97 2.84 -15.87
CA SER A 473 5.59 1.56 -16.14
C SER A 473 4.51 0.53 -16.48
N THR A 474 4.70 -0.21 -17.58
CA THR A 474 3.80 -1.27 -18.06
C THR A 474 4.60 -2.54 -18.34
N SER A 475 3.91 -3.64 -18.62
CA SER A 475 4.54 -4.88 -19.11
C SER A 475 5.17 -4.74 -20.51
N TYR A 476 4.89 -3.64 -21.21
CA TYR A 476 5.39 -3.37 -22.58
C TYR A 476 6.50 -2.32 -22.62
N GLY A 477 6.89 -1.76 -21.46
CA GLY A 477 7.89 -0.70 -21.38
C GLY A 477 7.47 0.41 -20.42
N ALA A 478 8.28 1.46 -20.35
CA ALA A 478 8.07 2.61 -19.46
C ALA A 478 8.26 3.93 -20.22
N GLY A 479 7.46 4.94 -19.88
CA GLY A 479 7.48 6.24 -20.56
C GLY A 479 6.59 7.28 -19.90
N VAL A 480 6.43 8.45 -20.54
CA VAL A 480 5.57 9.55 -20.10
C VAL A 480 4.20 9.45 -20.77
N LEU A 481 3.14 9.43 -19.97
CA LEU A 481 1.77 9.69 -20.41
C LEU A 481 1.42 11.14 -20.08
N GLU A 482 1.23 11.96 -21.11
CA GLU A 482 0.88 13.37 -20.93
C GLU A 482 -0.59 13.51 -20.51
N CYS A 483 -0.89 14.40 -19.57
CA CYS A 483 -2.26 14.59 -19.11
C CYS A 483 -2.58 16.04 -18.71
N GLY A 484 -3.86 16.40 -18.81
CA GLY A 484 -4.35 17.72 -18.41
C GLY A 484 -4.55 17.84 -16.90
N ALA A 485 -4.98 16.75 -16.27
CA ALA A 485 -5.12 16.59 -14.82
C ALA A 485 -4.86 15.14 -14.38
N CYS A 486 -4.45 14.96 -13.13
CA CYS A 486 -4.26 13.65 -12.51
C CYS A 486 -5.09 13.51 -11.23
N VAL A 487 -5.83 12.41 -11.10
CA VAL A 487 -6.38 11.96 -9.82
C VAL A 487 -5.41 10.95 -9.21
N ASP A 488 -4.80 11.30 -8.08
CA ASP A 488 -3.99 10.39 -7.28
C ASP A 488 -4.88 9.56 -6.36
N ALA A 489 -5.21 8.36 -6.82
CA ALA A 489 -6.01 7.36 -6.14
C ALA A 489 -5.15 6.13 -5.73
N THR A 490 -3.83 6.29 -5.65
CA THR A 490 -2.87 5.22 -5.30
C THR A 490 -3.03 4.73 -3.86
N GLY A 491 -3.76 5.50 -3.04
CA GLY A 491 -3.96 5.30 -1.61
C GLY A 491 -2.76 5.71 -0.76
N SER A 492 -1.58 5.88 -1.33
CA SER A 492 -0.35 6.33 -0.65
C SER A 492 0.20 7.63 -1.25
N VAL A 493 -0.63 8.38 -1.98
CA VAL A 493 -0.33 9.70 -2.56
C VAL A 493 0.96 9.73 -3.38
N ASP A 494 1.21 8.66 -4.14
CA ASP A 494 2.47 8.44 -4.84
C ASP A 494 2.77 9.53 -5.87
N VAL A 495 1.75 10.02 -6.59
CA VAL A 495 1.90 11.07 -7.61
C VAL A 495 2.12 12.42 -6.94
N ALA A 496 1.33 12.76 -5.91
CA ALA A 496 1.49 14.01 -5.18
C ALA A 496 2.87 14.09 -4.50
N ALA A 497 3.32 13.00 -3.87
CA ALA A 497 4.64 12.91 -3.27
C ALA A 497 5.76 13.07 -4.31
N ALA A 498 5.64 12.44 -5.48
CA ALA A 498 6.60 12.60 -6.57
C ALA A 498 6.61 14.02 -7.13
N ALA A 499 5.47 14.71 -7.18
CA ALA A 499 5.39 16.12 -7.59
C ALA A 499 6.06 17.09 -6.60
N GLY A 500 6.41 16.62 -5.40
CA GLY A 500 7.03 17.41 -4.34
C GLY A 500 6.03 17.98 -3.33
N ALA A 501 4.79 17.47 -3.31
CA ALA A 501 3.84 17.87 -2.27
C ALA A 501 4.34 17.43 -0.89
N PRO A 502 4.17 18.28 0.15
CA PRO A 502 4.47 17.87 1.51
C PRO A 502 3.53 16.73 1.94
N CYS A 503 4.10 15.62 2.41
CA CYS A 503 3.35 14.45 2.86
C CYS A 503 3.61 14.14 4.35
N ARG A 504 2.63 13.50 4.98
CA ARG A 504 2.75 12.90 6.31
C ARG A 504 3.03 11.41 6.18
N LEU A 505 4.12 10.99 6.79
CA LEU A 505 4.53 9.60 6.99
C LEU A 505 4.64 9.34 8.50
N ILE A 506 4.81 8.07 8.88
CA ILE A 506 5.18 7.71 10.26
C ILE A 506 6.49 8.41 10.62
N ASP A 507 6.46 9.20 11.68
CA ASP A 507 7.58 9.99 12.19
C ASP A 507 8.01 9.50 13.59
N GLY A 508 8.91 10.22 14.25
CA GLY A 508 9.39 9.86 15.59
C GLY A 508 8.46 10.23 16.75
N ASN A 509 7.29 10.84 16.51
CA ASN A 509 6.36 11.24 17.58
C ASN A 509 5.58 10.03 18.11
N HIS A 510 4.99 9.26 17.19
CA HIS A 510 4.23 8.06 17.56
C HIS A 510 4.35 6.99 16.48
N VAL A 511 4.18 5.73 16.90
CA VAL A 511 4.09 4.57 16.01
C VAL A 511 2.63 4.20 15.70
N ALA A 512 1.69 5.09 16.05
CA ALA A 512 0.27 4.86 15.88
C ALA A 512 -0.07 4.72 14.40
N VAL A 513 -0.57 3.54 14.04
CA VAL A 513 -1.10 3.22 12.72
C VAL A 513 -2.29 2.28 12.90
N GLN A 514 -3.23 2.30 11.97
CA GLN A 514 -4.31 1.33 11.91
C GLN A 514 -3.78 -0.02 11.41
N GLY A 515 -4.31 -1.10 11.98
CA GLY A 515 -3.93 -2.46 11.62
C GLY A 515 -4.21 -2.83 10.17
N ALA A 516 -3.41 -3.79 9.67
CA ALA A 516 -3.42 -4.28 8.31
C ALA A 516 -3.34 -5.80 8.27
N GLY A 517 -3.59 -6.37 7.10
CA GLY A 517 -3.47 -7.79 6.88
C GLY A 517 -3.52 -8.17 5.40
N LEU A 518 -3.44 -9.47 5.19
CA LEU A 518 -3.70 -10.14 3.92
C LEU A 518 -4.73 -11.23 4.19
N SER A 519 -5.72 -11.30 3.33
CA SER A 519 -6.91 -12.12 3.57
C SER A 519 -6.73 -13.48 2.88
N PRO A 520 -7.02 -14.62 3.53
CA PRO A 520 -7.03 -15.90 2.83
C PRO A 520 -8.11 -15.88 1.74
N ARG A 521 -7.86 -16.54 0.62
CA ARG A 521 -8.79 -16.62 -0.51
C ARG A 521 -9.46 -18.00 -0.56
N ASN A 522 -10.79 -18.00 -0.46
CA ASN A 522 -11.65 -19.19 -0.53
C ASN A 522 -12.90 -18.86 -1.38
N PRO A 523 -13.38 -19.75 -2.28
CA PRO A 523 -14.46 -19.47 -3.24
C PRO A 523 -15.79 -18.95 -2.70
N GLU A 524 -16.14 -19.20 -1.44
CA GLU A 524 -17.40 -18.71 -0.85
C GLU A 524 -17.24 -17.47 0.03
N ALA A 525 -16.02 -17.17 0.46
CA ALA A 525 -15.82 -16.18 1.49
C ALA A 525 -15.49 -14.81 0.88
N GLY A 526 -16.53 -14.06 0.55
CA GLY A 526 -16.40 -12.65 0.20
C GLY A 526 -15.89 -11.76 1.35
N TYR A 527 -15.66 -12.28 2.55
CA TYR A 527 -15.17 -11.46 3.65
C TYR A 527 -14.28 -12.24 4.62
N TYR A 528 -12.97 -11.99 4.52
CA TYR A 528 -12.00 -12.26 5.55
C TYR A 528 -11.22 -10.99 5.82
N ASN A 529 -11.00 -10.65 7.09
CA ASN A 529 -10.21 -9.51 7.51
C ASN A 529 -9.26 -9.94 8.61
N SER A 530 -8.00 -10.22 8.26
CA SER A 530 -7.05 -10.83 9.19
C SER A 530 -6.50 -9.85 10.22
N ASP A 531 -6.31 -8.57 9.85
CA ASP A 531 -5.88 -7.48 10.73
C ASP A 531 -4.74 -7.83 11.72
N HIS A 532 -3.76 -8.62 11.27
CA HIS A 532 -2.82 -9.30 12.16
C HIS A 532 -1.46 -8.58 12.27
N THR A 533 -1.14 -7.62 11.41
CA THR A 533 0.17 -6.94 11.42
C THR A 533 0.10 -5.46 11.02
N PHE A 534 1.23 -4.77 10.99
CA PHE A 534 1.37 -3.45 10.40
C PHE A 534 2.23 -3.57 9.16
N ILE A 535 1.81 -2.89 8.09
CA ILE A 535 2.47 -2.95 6.80
C ILE A 535 2.60 -1.52 6.30
N ASP A 536 3.76 -1.16 5.82
CA ASP A 536 4.00 0.08 5.10
C ASP A 536 4.07 -0.17 3.59
N ASP A 537 3.04 0.26 2.86
CA ASP A 537 2.96 0.06 1.42
C ASP A 537 4.04 0.78 0.60
N ASN A 538 4.83 1.67 1.21
CA ASN A 538 5.96 2.37 0.54
C ASN A 538 7.29 1.65 0.75
N ASP A 539 7.29 0.51 1.42
CA ASP A 539 8.46 -0.30 1.71
C ASP A 539 8.33 -1.67 1.03
N PRO A 540 9.00 -1.88 -0.12
CA PRO A 540 8.86 -3.12 -0.88
C PRO A 540 9.35 -4.35 -0.11
N GLU A 541 10.26 -4.19 0.86
CA GLU A 541 10.72 -5.30 1.70
C GLU A 541 9.69 -5.71 2.75
N ASP A 542 8.99 -4.74 3.36
CA ASP A 542 7.86 -5.00 4.27
C ASP A 542 6.70 -5.67 3.52
N VAL A 543 6.31 -5.10 2.36
CA VAL A 543 5.28 -5.69 1.51
C VAL A 543 5.65 -7.14 1.13
N THR A 544 6.89 -7.38 0.74
CA THR A 544 7.36 -8.75 0.43
C THR A 544 7.27 -9.67 1.65
N CYS A 545 7.74 -9.21 2.81
CA CYS A 545 7.67 -9.96 4.07
C CYS A 545 6.22 -10.30 4.43
N ALA A 546 5.28 -9.36 4.26
CA ALA A 546 3.87 -9.57 4.55
C ALA A 546 3.25 -10.68 3.69
N PHE A 547 3.53 -10.72 2.38
CA PHE A 547 3.05 -11.80 1.50
C PHE A 547 3.63 -13.16 1.87
N VAL A 548 4.93 -13.21 2.17
CA VAL A 548 5.61 -14.44 2.59
C VAL A 548 5.04 -14.96 3.92
N GLU A 549 4.89 -14.08 4.92
CA GLU A 549 4.31 -14.42 6.22
C GLU A 549 2.85 -14.87 6.08
N ALA A 550 2.05 -14.18 5.27
CA ALA A 550 0.66 -14.55 5.02
C ALA A 550 0.54 -15.93 4.35
N ARG A 551 1.40 -16.26 3.38
CA ARG A 551 1.40 -17.57 2.74
C ARG A 551 1.88 -18.69 3.66
N ALA A 552 2.83 -18.41 4.56
CA ALA A 552 3.24 -19.35 5.61
C ALA A 552 2.15 -19.56 6.67
N LYS A 553 1.41 -18.50 7.01
CA LYS A 553 0.30 -18.51 7.96
C LYS A 553 -0.93 -19.25 7.44
N PHE A 554 -1.29 -19.03 6.18
CA PHE A 554 -2.54 -19.50 5.58
C PHE A 554 -2.35 -20.74 4.70
N THR A 555 -1.37 -21.61 5.01
CA THR A 555 -1.10 -22.85 4.27
C THR A 555 -2.30 -23.81 4.19
N GLY A 556 -3.20 -23.76 5.18
CA GLY A 556 -4.46 -24.49 5.19
C GLY A 556 -5.59 -23.87 4.36
N SER A 557 -5.38 -22.70 3.75
CA SER A 557 -6.38 -22.08 2.85
C SER A 557 -6.44 -22.84 1.54
N PHE A 558 -7.65 -23.17 1.09
CA PHE A 558 -7.85 -24.08 -0.04
C PHE A 558 -7.35 -23.53 -1.38
N LEU A 559 -7.24 -22.21 -1.59
CA LEU A 559 -6.83 -21.65 -2.89
C LEU A 559 -5.60 -20.75 -2.84
N ASP A 560 -5.65 -19.62 -2.13
CA ASP A 560 -4.59 -18.61 -2.14
C ASP A 560 -4.73 -17.57 -1.01
N THR A 561 -4.01 -16.46 -1.12
CA THR A 561 -4.10 -15.22 -0.34
C THR A 561 -4.58 -14.07 -1.24
N SER A 562 -5.10 -12.97 -0.66
CA SER A 562 -5.43 -11.76 -1.37
C SER A 562 -4.19 -11.20 -2.07
N THR A 563 -4.35 -10.60 -3.24
CA THR A 563 -3.24 -9.98 -3.97
C THR A 563 -3.01 -8.53 -3.54
N PHE A 564 -3.96 -7.95 -2.81
CA PHE A 564 -3.95 -6.57 -2.34
C PHE A 564 -3.70 -6.52 -0.83
N VAL A 565 -2.84 -5.61 -0.38
CA VAL A 565 -2.56 -5.38 1.04
C VAL A 565 -3.64 -4.50 1.67
N ASP A 566 -4.29 -4.99 2.72
CA ASP A 566 -5.44 -4.34 3.35
C ASP A 566 -5.03 -3.31 4.43
N THR A 567 -4.17 -2.35 4.06
CA THR A 567 -3.80 -1.23 4.93
C THR A 567 -4.89 -0.16 4.99
N ARG A 568 -5.11 0.39 6.20
CA ARG A 568 -6.20 1.35 6.50
C ARG A 568 -5.71 2.79 6.70
N GLU A 569 -4.41 2.95 6.88
CA GLU A 569 -3.70 4.20 7.07
C GLU A 569 -2.40 4.10 6.28
N ARG A 570 -2.11 5.13 5.47
CA ARG A 570 -0.99 5.18 4.52
C ARG A 570 -0.40 6.59 4.53
N ARG A 571 0.58 6.87 3.67
CA ARG A 571 1.07 8.23 3.44
C ARG A 571 -0.09 9.14 3.02
N GLN A 572 -0.18 10.31 3.62
CA GLN A 572 -1.21 11.32 3.34
C GLN A 572 -0.56 12.61 2.84
N ILE A 573 -1.29 13.42 2.08
CA ILE A 573 -0.85 14.78 1.77
C ILE A 573 -1.04 15.72 2.96
N ARG A 574 -0.25 16.79 3.01
CA ARG A 574 -0.68 18.05 3.63
C ARG A 574 -1.47 18.83 2.57
N GLY A 575 -2.78 18.88 2.76
CA GLY A 575 -3.69 19.59 1.87
C GLY A 575 -3.93 21.03 2.33
N GLU A 576 -4.67 21.79 1.52
CA GLU A 576 -5.04 23.19 1.82
C GLU A 576 -5.91 23.31 3.08
N PHE A 577 -6.62 22.24 3.44
CA PHE A 577 -7.26 22.09 4.73
C PHE A 577 -6.99 20.68 5.25
N GLU A 578 -6.74 20.54 6.54
CA GLU A 578 -6.57 19.24 7.20
C GLU A 578 -7.74 19.00 8.15
N LEU A 579 -8.54 17.97 7.85
CA LEU A 579 -9.68 17.61 8.69
C LEU A 579 -9.22 17.00 10.03
N SER A 580 -9.61 17.63 11.12
CA SER A 580 -9.33 17.21 12.50
C SER A 580 -10.51 16.44 13.11
N PRO A 581 -10.29 15.56 14.10
CA PRO A 581 -11.34 15.05 14.98
C PRO A 581 -12.27 16.14 15.51
N LEU A 582 -11.72 17.30 15.83
CA LEU A 582 -12.49 18.41 16.42
C LEU A 582 -13.55 18.93 15.46
N ASP A 583 -13.29 18.96 14.16
CA ASP A 583 -14.21 19.52 13.17
C ASP A 583 -15.55 18.75 13.15
N PHE A 584 -15.52 17.42 13.08
CA PHE A 584 -16.77 16.64 13.04
C PHE A 584 -17.38 16.39 14.43
N LEU A 585 -16.57 16.31 15.49
CA LEU A 585 -17.09 16.14 16.85
C LEU A 585 -17.81 17.40 17.37
N ALA A 586 -17.30 18.58 16.98
CA ALA A 586 -17.92 19.86 17.27
C ALA A 586 -18.97 20.30 16.23
N ARG A 587 -19.27 19.45 15.23
CA ARG A 587 -20.30 19.66 14.19
C ARG A 587 -20.03 20.89 13.30
N ARG A 588 -18.78 21.07 12.87
CA ARG A 588 -18.40 22.10 11.90
C ARG A 588 -19.04 21.84 10.53
N THR A 589 -19.49 22.90 9.88
CA THR A 589 -19.96 22.91 8.47
C THR A 589 -18.94 23.63 7.61
N PHE A 590 -18.93 23.34 6.31
CA PHE A 590 -17.97 23.92 5.35
C PHE A 590 -18.67 24.46 4.10
N PRO A 591 -18.18 25.57 3.52
CA PRO A 591 -18.73 26.10 2.27
C PRO A 591 -18.38 25.22 1.05
N ASP A 592 -17.41 24.32 1.18
CA ASP A 592 -16.80 23.57 0.09
C ASP A 592 -16.88 22.04 0.26
N THR A 593 -17.85 21.52 1.03
CA THR A 593 -18.08 20.07 1.19
C THR A 593 -18.31 19.37 -0.15
N VAL A 594 -17.59 18.26 -0.39
CA VAL A 594 -17.73 17.40 -1.59
C VAL A 594 -18.16 15.98 -1.26
N THR A 595 -18.09 15.55 0.00
CA THR A 595 -18.57 14.24 0.44
C THR A 595 -18.98 14.30 1.90
N THR A 596 -20.10 13.68 2.27
CA THR A 596 -20.48 13.46 3.67
C THR A 596 -20.21 12.00 4.03
N ALA A 597 -19.27 11.77 4.94
CA ALA A 597 -18.87 10.44 5.40
C ALA A 597 -19.66 10.00 6.64
N ARG A 598 -19.84 8.68 6.83
CA ARG A 598 -20.59 8.11 7.96
C ARG A 598 -19.93 6.83 8.49
N SER A 599 -19.67 6.79 9.81
CA SER A 599 -18.97 5.67 10.47
C SER A 599 -19.27 5.62 11.97
N ASN A 600 -18.85 4.58 12.68
CA ASN A 600 -18.97 4.42 14.14
C ASN A 600 -17.60 4.35 14.86
N PHE A 601 -16.59 5.03 14.30
CA PHE A 601 -15.23 5.17 14.86
C PHE A 601 -14.49 3.84 15.11
N ASP A 602 -14.44 2.98 14.10
CA ASP A 602 -13.63 1.74 14.13
C ASP A 602 -12.16 2.03 13.82
N THR A 603 -11.35 2.12 14.89
CA THR A 603 -9.98 2.64 14.82
C THR A 603 -8.96 1.64 14.31
N HIS A 604 -9.14 0.33 14.55
CA HIS A 604 -8.12 -0.70 14.29
C HIS A 604 -6.72 -0.36 14.86
N GLY A 605 -6.65 0.52 15.85
CA GLY A 605 -5.40 1.00 16.43
C GLY A 605 -5.66 1.96 17.58
N PHE A 606 -4.60 2.38 18.26
CA PHE A 606 -4.75 3.33 19.35
C PHE A 606 -4.88 4.78 18.84
N THR A 607 -5.56 5.61 19.62
CA THR A 607 -5.80 7.04 19.32
C THR A 607 -4.69 7.91 19.93
N VAL A 608 -4.37 9.04 19.29
CA VAL A 608 -3.32 9.98 19.72
C VAL A 608 -3.86 11.38 20.01
N HIS A 609 -4.99 11.76 19.43
CA HIS A 609 -5.60 13.06 19.63
C HIS A 609 -6.11 13.19 21.09
N PRO A 610 -5.81 14.30 21.80
CA PRO A 610 -6.14 14.47 23.22
C PRO A 610 -7.62 14.26 23.55
N VAL A 611 -8.52 14.70 22.67
CA VAL A 611 -9.98 14.51 22.81
C VAL A 611 -10.36 13.06 23.11
N PHE A 612 -9.66 12.09 22.52
CA PHE A 612 -9.96 10.66 22.66
C PHE A 612 -9.31 10.01 23.89
N LEU A 613 -8.34 10.67 24.53
CA LEU A 613 -7.83 10.26 25.85
C LEU A 613 -8.83 10.61 26.96
N VAL A 614 -9.60 11.67 26.76
CA VAL A 614 -10.64 12.10 27.69
C VAL A 614 -11.94 11.33 27.44
N ASN A 615 -12.46 11.41 26.21
CA ASN A 615 -13.77 10.91 25.86
C ASN A 615 -13.81 10.38 24.41
N PRO A 616 -13.38 9.12 24.19
CA PRO A 616 -13.44 8.54 22.86
C PRO A 616 -14.88 8.17 22.48
N PRO A 617 -15.29 8.41 21.23
CA PRO A 617 -16.55 7.91 20.73
C PRO A 617 -16.51 6.37 20.71
N ASP A 618 -17.66 5.78 21.01
CA ASP A 618 -17.89 4.35 20.91
C ASP A 618 -18.69 4.05 19.63
N LYS A 619 -19.34 2.88 19.53
CA LYS A 619 -20.17 2.40 18.41
C LYS A 619 -21.31 3.32 17.93
N LYS A 620 -21.43 4.54 18.44
CA LYS A 620 -22.39 5.56 17.98
C LYS A 620 -21.96 6.08 16.60
N GLN A 621 -22.95 6.28 15.73
CA GLN A 621 -22.72 6.86 14.42
C GLN A 621 -22.21 8.31 14.55
N LEU A 622 -21.15 8.59 13.79
CA LEU A 622 -20.58 9.90 13.53
C LEU A 622 -20.76 10.23 12.05
N SER A 623 -20.75 11.52 11.74
CA SER A 623 -20.79 12.02 10.37
C SER A 623 -19.79 13.15 10.23
N ALA A 624 -19.10 13.20 9.09
CA ALA A 624 -18.10 14.22 8.80
C ALA A 624 -18.30 14.74 7.38
N ASP A 625 -18.44 16.06 7.25
CA ASP A 625 -18.46 16.74 5.96
C ASP A 625 -17.00 16.99 5.53
N VAL A 626 -16.61 16.44 4.38
CA VAL A 626 -15.24 16.51 3.85
C VAL A 626 -15.16 17.63 2.80
N PRO A 627 -14.40 18.70 3.07
CA PRO A 627 -14.25 19.82 2.15
C PRO A 627 -13.34 19.49 0.96
N PHE A 628 -13.55 20.15 -0.17
CA PHE A 628 -12.76 19.98 -1.40
C PHE A 628 -11.27 20.25 -1.16
N ARG A 629 -10.95 21.25 -0.32
CA ARG A 629 -9.58 21.60 0.06
C ARG A 629 -8.80 20.46 0.74
N CYS A 630 -9.47 19.44 1.29
CA CYS A 630 -8.78 18.24 1.81
C CYS A 630 -8.16 17.37 0.70
N LEU A 631 -8.66 17.47 -0.53
CA LEU A 631 -8.22 16.69 -1.67
C LEU A 631 -7.07 17.38 -2.43
N LEU A 632 -6.75 18.64 -2.11
CA LEU A 632 -5.81 19.47 -2.85
C LEU A 632 -4.44 19.54 -2.14
N PRO A 633 -3.36 18.97 -2.70
CA PRO A 633 -2.02 19.07 -2.12
C PRO A 633 -1.47 20.49 -2.17
N ILE A 634 -0.87 20.99 -1.08
CA ILE A 634 -0.23 22.31 -1.06
C ILE A 634 0.96 22.33 -2.04
N GLY A 635 1.06 23.40 -2.85
CA GLY A 635 2.23 23.67 -3.69
C GLY A 635 2.31 22.88 -5.00
N VAL A 636 1.30 22.05 -5.31
CA VAL A 636 1.22 21.27 -6.55
C VAL A 636 -0.11 21.54 -7.26
N GLU A 637 -0.06 21.81 -8.56
CA GLU A 637 -1.22 22.05 -9.43
C GLU A 637 -1.42 20.88 -10.40
N GLY A 638 -2.68 20.65 -10.83
CA GLY A 638 -3.03 19.55 -11.73
C GLY A 638 -3.19 18.18 -11.05
N VAL A 639 -3.14 18.11 -9.72
CA VAL A 639 -3.30 16.86 -8.94
C VAL A 639 -4.45 16.97 -7.94
N ILE A 640 -5.34 15.98 -7.94
CA ILE A 640 -6.41 15.80 -6.94
C ILE A 640 -6.20 14.46 -6.23
N VAL A 641 -6.16 14.44 -4.91
CA VAL A 641 -5.97 13.23 -4.11
C VAL A 641 -7.31 12.69 -3.61
N THR A 642 -7.50 11.37 -3.62
CA THR A 642 -8.70 10.72 -3.08
C THR A 642 -8.38 9.46 -2.28
N GLY A 643 -9.33 8.98 -1.49
CA GLY A 643 -9.20 7.80 -0.63
C GLY A 643 -8.39 8.06 0.63
N LEU A 644 -7.55 7.10 1.01
CA LEU A 644 -6.78 7.15 2.26
C LEU A 644 -5.73 8.28 2.30
N GLY A 645 -5.39 8.83 1.13
CA GLY A 645 -4.35 9.83 0.95
C GLY A 645 -4.76 11.26 1.29
N VAL A 646 -6.05 11.54 1.45
CA VAL A 646 -6.56 12.91 1.67
C VAL A 646 -6.01 13.54 2.96
N ALA A 647 -6.03 14.87 3.01
CA ALA A 647 -5.55 15.63 4.15
C ALA A 647 -6.51 15.53 5.34
N ALA A 648 -6.20 14.62 6.25
CA ALA A 648 -6.91 14.44 7.50
C ALA A 648 -5.93 14.02 8.60
N HIS A 649 -6.18 14.44 9.82
CA HIS A 649 -5.51 13.88 10.98
C HIS A 649 -5.80 12.37 11.05
N ARG A 650 -4.83 11.56 11.50
CA ARG A 650 -4.97 10.09 11.48
C ARG A 650 -6.22 9.59 12.20
N ASP A 651 -6.55 10.20 13.34
CA ASP A 651 -7.73 9.80 14.11
C ASP A 651 -9.05 10.31 13.51
N ALA A 652 -9.01 11.12 12.45
CA ALA A 652 -10.20 11.44 11.64
C ALA A 652 -10.46 10.39 10.55
N LEU A 653 -9.42 9.67 10.09
CA LEU A 653 -9.54 8.65 9.03
C LEU A 653 -10.59 7.56 9.33
N PRO A 654 -10.72 7.00 10.55
CA PRO A 654 -11.75 6.00 10.86
C PRO A 654 -13.19 6.46 10.51
N VAL A 655 -13.42 7.77 10.43
CA VAL A 655 -14.73 8.33 10.09
C VAL A 655 -14.90 8.49 8.58
N ILE A 656 -13.84 8.83 7.85
CA ILE A 656 -13.93 9.24 6.43
C ILE A 656 -13.43 8.17 5.42
N ARG A 657 -12.91 7.04 5.89
CA ARG A 657 -12.26 6.03 5.04
C ARG A 657 -13.13 4.84 4.60
N MET A 658 -14.43 4.82 4.94
CA MET A 658 -15.27 3.67 4.63
C MET A 658 -15.45 3.51 3.13
N GLN A 659 -15.58 2.27 2.65
CA GLN A 659 -15.56 1.98 1.20
C GLN A 659 -16.58 2.81 0.40
N ALA A 660 -17.81 2.98 0.93
CA ALA A 660 -18.85 3.79 0.27
C ALA A 660 -18.49 5.28 0.24
N ASP A 661 -17.92 5.82 1.33
CA ASP A 661 -17.48 7.22 1.39
C ASP A 661 -16.36 7.48 0.36
N VAL A 662 -15.39 6.57 0.28
CA VAL A 662 -14.25 6.66 -0.64
C VAL A 662 -14.69 6.52 -2.11
N GLN A 663 -15.68 5.69 -2.43
CA GLN A 663 -16.25 5.61 -3.78
C GLN A 663 -16.85 6.94 -4.22
N ASN A 664 -17.64 7.58 -3.35
CA ASN A 664 -18.27 8.86 -3.62
C ASN A 664 -17.26 10.02 -3.67
N GLN A 665 -16.25 10.01 -2.79
CA GLN A 665 -15.14 10.95 -2.83
C GLN A 665 -14.33 10.81 -4.13
N GLY A 666 -14.08 9.57 -4.58
CA GLY A 666 -13.45 9.28 -5.86
C GLY A 666 -14.25 9.84 -7.03
N PHE A 667 -15.56 9.60 -7.05
CA PHE A 667 -16.47 10.15 -8.07
C PHE A 667 -16.39 11.68 -8.15
N ALA A 668 -16.42 12.37 -7.01
CA ALA A 668 -16.27 13.83 -6.95
C ALA A 668 -14.91 14.32 -7.49
N ALA A 669 -13.82 13.63 -7.13
CA ALA A 669 -12.48 13.93 -7.65
C ALA A 669 -12.38 13.75 -9.18
N GLY A 670 -13.00 12.70 -9.72
CA GLY A 670 -13.05 12.43 -11.15
C GLY A 670 -13.79 13.52 -11.95
N LEU A 671 -14.95 13.97 -11.45
CA LEU A 671 -15.68 15.10 -12.05
C LEU A 671 -14.83 16.38 -12.08
N ALA A 672 -14.19 16.70 -10.96
CA ALA A 672 -13.35 17.88 -10.85
C ALA A 672 -12.15 17.82 -11.81
N ALA A 673 -11.47 16.67 -11.90
CA ALA A 673 -10.36 16.48 -12.83
C ALA A 673 -10.79 16.61 -14.29
N ALA A 674 -11.94 16.03 -14.66
CA ALA A 674 -12.47 16.13 -16.02
C ALA A 674 -12.83 17.57 -16.40
N TRP A 675 -13.44 18.34 -15.48
CA TRP A 675 -13.73 19.75 -15.74
C TRP A 675 -12.47 20.59 -15.87
N SER A 676 -11.44 20.32 -15.04
CA SER A 676 -10.13 20.98 -15.17
C SER A 676 -9.50 20.71 -16.55
N ALA A 677 -9.46 19.45 -16.98
CA ALA A 677 -8.87 19.07 -18.26
C ALA A 677 -9.67 19.61 -19.47
N ARG A 678 -11.01 19.44 -19.46
CA ARG A 678 -11.90 19.85 -20.55
C ARG A 678 -11.97 21.38 -20.70
N ASP A 679 -12.16 22.09 -19.59
CA ASP A 679 -12.39 23.54 -19.60
C ASP A 679 -11.06 24.33 -19.60
N GLY A 680 -9.91 23.65 -19.50
CA GLY A 680 -8.58 24.26 -19.51
C GLY A 680 -8.29 25.11 -18.26
N ILE A 681 -9.01 24.85 -17.16
CA ILE A 681 -8.87 25.57 -15.89
C ILE A 681 -7.99 24.80 -14.91
N VAL A 682 -7.28 25.51 -14.04
CA VAL A 682 -6.55 24.88 -12.93
C VAL A 682 -7.52 24.24 -11.93
N VAL A 683 -7.10 23.20 -11.22
CA VAL A 683 -7.94 22.46 -10.28
C VAL A 683 -8.49 23.37 -9.18
N ARG A 684 -7.66 24.29 -8.69
CA ARG A 684 -8.05 25.31 -7.70
C ARG A 684 -9.04 26.34 -8.21
N GLY A 685 -9.19 26.45 -9.52
CA GLY A 685 -10.10 27.37 -10.19
C GLY A 685 -11.50 26.77 -10.42
N ILE A 686 -11.74 25.53 -10.00
CA ILE A 686 -13.04 24.88 -10.14
C ILE A 686 -14.08 25.61 -9.30
N ASP A 687 -15.23 25.93 -9.90
CA ASP A 687 -16.41 26.43 -9.18
C ASP A 687 -16.98 25.31 -8.30
N VAL A 688 -16.63 25.34 -7.01
CA VAL A 688 -17.08 24.33 -6.05
C VAL A 688 -18.60 24.35 -5.86
N ARG A 689 -19.29 25.50 -6.04
CA ARG A 689 -20.76 25.54 -5.97
C ARG A 689 -21.38 24.81 -7.16
N ARG A 690 -20.80 24.94 -8.35
CA ARG A 690 -21.20 24.12 -9.52
C ARG A 690 -20.96 22.64 -9.26
N LEU A 691 -19.82 22.27 -8.66
CA LEU A 691 -19.51 20.88 -8.29
C LEU A 691 -20.52 20.34 -7.28
N GLN A 692 -20.82 21.08 -6.22
CA GLN A 692 -21.81 20.69 -5.21
C GLN A 692 -23.19 20.47 -5.80
N ARG A 693 -23.69 21.34 -6.70
CA ARG A 693 -24.97 21.13 -7.38
C ARG A 693 -24.98 19.81 -8.14
N ARG A 694 -23.91 19.52 -8.89
CA ARG A 694 -23.77 18.25 -9.61
C ARG A 694 -23.77 17.04 -8.67
N LEU A 695 -23.12 17.15 -7.51
CA LEU A 695 -23.08 16.09 -6.50
C LEU A 695 -24.43 15.91 -5.78
N VAL A 696 -25.21 16.97 -5.61
CA VAL A 696 -26.60 16.91 -5.12
C VAL A 696 -27.50 16.22 -6.15
N GLU A 697 -27.38 16.57 -7.44
CA GLU A 697 -28.10 15.89 -8.53
C GLU A 697 -27.75 14.39 -8.61
N ALA A 698 -26.49 14.04 -8.38
CA ALA A 698 -26.03 12.66 -8.32
C ALA A 698 -26.42 11.95 -7.02
N GLY A 699 -27.06 12.62 -6.05
CA GLY A 699 -27.45 12.05 -4.77
C GLY A 699 -26.30 11.75 -3.81
N ILE A 700 -25.11 12.30 -4.06
CA ILE A 700 -23.92 12.15 -3.18
C ILE A 700 -24.01 13.13 -2.00
N LEU A 701 -24.50 14.35 -2.25
CA LEU A 701 -24.68 15.39 -1.24
C LEU A 701 -26.16 15.72 -1.00
N GLU A 702 -26.45 16.20 0.19
CA GLU A 702 -27.75 16.76 0.55
C GLU A 702 -27.84 18.24 0.15
N ALA A 703 -29.04 18.74 -0.16
CA ALA A 703 -29.24 20.13 -0.61
C ALA A 703 -28.77 21.19 0.40
N ARG A 704 -28.74 20.87 1.71
CA ARG A 704 -28.27 21.76 2.79
C ARG A 704 -26.88 22.36 2.51
N VAL A 705 -25.99 21.58 1.89
CA VAL A 705 -24.59 21.96 1.65
C VAL A 705 -24.47 23.20 0.76
N LEU A 706 -25.47 23.46 -0.09
CA LEU A 706 -25.49 24.61 -0.99
C LEU A 706 -25.65 25.95 -0.24
N GLU A 707 -26.22 25.92 0.97
CA GLU A 707 -26.49 27.09 1.81
C GLU A 707 -25.47 27.24 2.96
N GLU A 708 -24.59 26.24 3.13
CA GLU A 708 -23.64 26.20 4.24
C GLU A 708 -22.48 27.19 4.06
N SER A 709 -22.04 27.70 5.21
CA SER A 709 -20.82 28.48 5.40
C SER A 709 -19.96 27.84 6.49
N ASP A 710 -18.75 28.34 6.71
CA ASP A 710 -17.90 27.85 7.79
C ASP A 710 -18.52 28.25 9.14
N SER A 711 -18.92 27.27 9.95
CA SER A 711 -19.57 27.53 11.24
C SER A 711 -18.62 27.86 12.38
N PHE A 712 -17.31 27.89 12.11
CA PHE A 712 -16.29 28.20 13.10
C PHE A 712 -15.82 29.67 13.05
N PRO A 713 -15.52 30.29 14.21
CA PRO A 713 -15.64 29.73 15.56
C PRO A 713 -17.09 29.58 16.04
N LEU A 714 -17.34 28.65 16.98
CA LEU A 714 -18.68 28.44 17.54
C LEU A 714 -19.17 29.66 18.34
N PRO A 715 -20.49 29.89 18.43
CA PRO A 715 -21.06 30.95 19.26
C PRO A 715 -20.69 30.82 20.75
N GLN A 716 -20.47 31.96 21.43
CA GLN A 716 -20.02 31.99 22.84
C GLN A 716 -20.92 31.16 23.79
N ASN A 717 -22.23 31.16 23.58
CA ASN A 717 -23.16 30.40 24.42
C ASN A 717 -22.93 28.87 24.34
N ALA A 718 -22.51 28.35 23.18
CA ALA A 718 -22.16 26.94 23.04
C ALA A 718 -20.86 26.61 23.79
N ILE A 719 -19.87 27.50 23.74
CA ILE A 719 -18.60 27.36 24.48
C ILE A 719 -18.85 27.36 25.99
N GLU A 720 -19.65 28.31 26.50
CA GLU A 720 -20.00 28.37 27.92
C GLU A 720 -20.81 27.15 28.38
N THR A 721 -21.68 26.63 27.51
CA THR A 721 -22.43 25.40 27.81
C THR A 721 -21.49 24.20 27.96
N ALA A 722 -20.49 24.06 27.07
CA ALA A 722 -19.49 23.00 27.19
C ALA A 722 -18.63 23.14 28.46
N LEU A 723 -18.26 24.35 28.85
CA LEU A 723 -17.55 24.64 30.11
C LEU A 723 -18.38 24.30 31.36
N ALA A 724 -19.68 24.57 31.32
CA ALA A 724 -20.60 24.23 32.41
C ALA A 724 -20.75 22.71 32.55
N ASN A 725 -20.92 21.99 31.44
CA ASN A 725 -21.09 20.54 31.41
C ASN A 725 -19.80 19.78 31.75
N GLY A 726 -18.63 20.34 31.41
CA GLY A 726 -17.35 19.63 31.48
C GLY A 726 -17.20 18.56 30.38
N PRO A 727 -16.11 17.78 30.40
CA PRO A 727 -15.79 16.81 29.34
C PRO A 727 -16.62 15.51 29.40
N VAL A 728 -17.91 15.62 29.73
CA VAL A 728 -18.83 14.48 29.92
C VAL A 728 -19.26 13.87 28.59
N THR A 729 -19.50 14.70 27.57
CA THR A 729 -19.82 14.23 26.21
C THR A 729 -18.63 14.45 25.27
N VAL A 730 -18.54 13.62 24.23
CA VAL A 730 -17.51 13.79 23.18
C VAL A 730 -17.63 15.15 22.48
N HIS A 731 -18.85 15.66 22.34
CA HIS A 731 -19.10 16.98 21.75
C HIS A 731 -18.56 18.10 22.64
N ASP A 732 -18.94 18.13 23.91
CA ASP A 732 -18.48 19.16 24.85
C ASP A 732 -16.94 19.10 24.99
N THR A 733 -16.38 17.89 25.08
CA THR A 733 -14.92 17.69 25.09
C THR A 733 -14.26 18.27 23.84
N ALA A 734 -14.83 18.04 22.66
CA ALA A 734 -14.31 18.60 21.42
C ALA A 734 -14.41 20.13 21.38
N VAL A 735 -15.51 20.72 21.87
CA VAL A 735 -15.66 22.18 21.98
C VAL A 735 -14.60 22.77 22.92
N LEU A 736 -14.29 22.10 24.03
CA LEU A 736 -13.24 22.55 24.97
C LEU A 736 -11.87 22.63 24.29
N PHE A 737 -11.49 21.63 23.50
CA PHE A 737 -10.22 21.61 22.75
C PHE A 737 -10.24 22.48 21.49
N ALA A 738 -11.38 22.67 20.84
CA ALA A 738 -11.50 23.49 19.63
C ALA A 738 -11.33 24.99 19.91
N HIS A 739 -11.62 25.43 21.15
CA HIS A 739 -11.60 26.83 21.56
C HIS A 739 -10.66 27.07 22.75
N GLU A 740 -9.47 26.47 22.75
CA GLU A 740 -8.53 26.48 23.88
C GLU A 740 -8.27 27.89 24.43
N GLU A 741 -8.14 28.90 23.58
CA GLU A 741 -7.89 30.29 23.99
C GLU A 741 -8.99 30.85 24.91
N HIS A 742 -10.24 30.43 24.68
CA HIS A 742 -11.41 30.87 25.46
C HIS A 742 -11.67 29.95 26.66
N THR A 743 -11.41 28.64 26.51
CA THR A 743 -11.78 27.63 27.52
C THR A 743 -10.71 27.48 28.60
N ARG A 744 -9.42 27.66 28.27
CA ARG A 744 -8.30 27.48 29.21
C ARG A 744 -8.39 28.37 30.45
N PRO A 745 -8.67 29.70 30.38
CA PRO A 745 -8.79 30.53 31.58
C PRO A 745 -9.94 30.06 32.49
N ARG A 746 -11.09 29.71 31.91
CA ARG A 746 -12.27 29.24 32.64
C ARG A 746 -12.05 27.89 33.31
N LEU A 747 -11.34 26.97 32.64
CA LEU A 747 -10.94 25.69 33.23
C LEU A 747 -10.00 25.88 34.42
N ARG A 748 -9.11 26.88 34.41
CA ARG A 748 -8.24 27.21 35.57
C ARG A 748 -9.06 27.73 36.76
N GLU A 749 -10.11 28.50 36.51
CA GLU A 749 -11.02 28.93 37.58
C GLU A 749 -11.77 27.74 38.21
N ILE A 750 -12.25 26.81 37.37
CA ILE A 750 -12.90 25.57 37.85
C ILE A 750 -11.92 24.74 38.67
N LEU A 751 -10.68 24.56 38.20
CA LEU A 751 -9.65 23.79 38.89
C LEU A 751 -9.39 24.29 40.34
N HIS A 752 -9.40 25.61 40.56
CA HIS A 752 -9.10 26.20 41.86
C HIS A 752 -10.34 26.43 42.74
N GLY A 753 -11.48 26.75 42.15
CA GLY A 753 -12.65 27.27 42.85
C GLY A 753 -13.85 26.33 42.94
N ASP A 754 -13.87 25.24 42.19
CA ASP A 754 -15.05 24.34 42.15
C ASP A 754 -15.12 23.43 43.39
N PRO A 755 -16.27 23.34 44.08
CA PRO A 755 -16.42 22.49 45.26
C PRO A 755 -16.38 20.99 44.93
N ASP A 756 -16.66 20.59 43.68
CA ASP A 756 -16.64 19.18 43.26
C ASP A 756 -15.22 18.74 42.87
N GLU A 757 -14.67 17.77 43.62
CA GLU A 757 -13.36 17.19 43.35
C GLU A 757 -13.28 16.46 42.01
N ALA A 758 -14.36 15.81 41.57
CA ALA A 758 -14.39 15.14 40.28
C ALA A 758 -14.28 16.15 39.13
N ARG A 759 -15.00 17.27 39.25
CA ARG A 759 -14.98 18.37 38.27
C ARG A 759 -13.63 19.08 38.23
N ARG A 760 -12.98 19.27 39.39
CA ARG A 760 -11.59 19.77 39.46
C ARG A 760 -10.61 18.82 38.77
N LEU A 761 -10.75 17.51 38.98
CA LEU A 761 -9.88 16.52 38.33
C LEU A 761 -10.09 16.45 36.82
N ASP A 762 -11.33 16.57 36.33
CA ASP A 762 -11.62 16.64 34.90
C ASP A 762 -11.06 17.91 34.25
N ALA A 763 -11.16 19.05 34.94
CA ALA A 763 -10.50 20.29 34.51
C ALA A 763 -8.97 20.14 34.48
N ALA A 764 -8.38 19.51 35.51
CA ALA A 764 -6.95 19.21 35.57
C ALA A 764 -6.51 18.29 34.42
N LEU A 765 -7.29 17.26 34.09
CA LEU A 765 -7.00 16.35 32.98
C LEU A 765 -6.96 17.11 31.64
N VAL A 766 -7.99 17.92 31.35
CA VAL A 766 -8.07 18.68 30.10
C VAL A 766 -6.92 19.70 30.02
N LEU A 767 -6.70 20.46 31.09
CA LEU A 767 -5.60 21.43 31.19
C LEU A 767 -4.22 20.76 31.06
N GLY A 768 -4.00 19.61 31.69
CA GLY A 768 -2.74 18.87 31.58
C GLY A 768 -2.49 18.34 30.17
N LEU A 769 -3.53 17.85 29.48
CA LEU A 769 -3.43 17.44 28.07
C LEU A 769 -3.17 18.63 27.13
N MET A 770 -3.63 19.82 27.50
CA MET A 770 -3.33 21.12 26.87
C MET A 770 -1.94 21.68 27.26
N GLY A 771 -1.14 20.94 28.05
CA GLY A 771 0.21 21.33 28.48
C GLY A 771 0.24 22.43 29.54
N ASP A 772 -0.83 22.61 30.32
CA ASP A 772 -0.91 23.65 31.34
C ASP A 772 -0.27 23.21 32.66
N PRO A 773 0.79 23.88 33.15
CA PRO A 773 1.50 23.48 34.37
C PRO A 773 0.64 23.60 35.64
N VAL A 774 -0.42 24.41 35.62
CA VAL A 774 -1.30 24.60 36.79
C VAL A 774 -2.00 23.29 37.19
N ALA A 775 -2.18 22.35 36.26
CA ALA A 775 -2.79 21.05 36.53
C ALA A 775 -1.87 20.09 37.33
N GLY A 776 -0.55 20.36 37.38
CA GLY A 776 0.47 19.47 37.94
C GLY A 776 0.13 18.90 39.33
N PRO A 777 -0.05 19.74 40.36
CA PRO A 777 -0.27 19.27 41.73
C PRO A 777 -1.51 18.37 41.89
N VAL A 778 -2.60 18.66 41.18
CA VAL A 778 -3.83 17.86 41.22
C VAL A 778 -3.62 16.51 40.52
N LEU A 779 -2.91 16.50 39.39
CA LEU A 779 -2.59 15.28 38.66
C LEU A 779 -1.59 14.39 39.42
N GLU A 780 -0.58 14.97 40.06
CA GLU A 780 0.39 14.25 40.91
C GLU A 780 -0.30 13.50 42.05
N ALA A 781 -1.18 14.19 42.79
CA ALA A 781 -1.97 13.59 43.85
C ALA A 781 -2.87 12.45 43.33
N ALA A 782 -3.54 12.67 42.18
CA ALA A 782 -4.41 11.68 41.58
C ALA A 782 -3.68 10.43 41.08
N VAL A 783 -2.48 10.58 40.50
CA VAL A 783 -1.66 9.45 40.00
C VAL A 783 -1.09 8.63 41.17
N ARG A 784 -0.60 9.28 42.24
CA ARG A 784 -0.10 8.59 43.44
C ARG A 784 -1.19 7.78 44.16
N ALA A 785 -2.39 8.35 44.28
CA ALA A 785 -3.47 7.76 45.07
C ALA A 785 -4.14 6.54 44.42
N ARG A 786 -4.02 6.35 43.10
CA ARG A 786 -4.74 5.32 42.35
C ARG A 786 -3.88 4.08 42.12
N PRO A 787 -4.41 2.85 42.30
CA PRO A 787 -3.77 1.63 41.79
C PRO A 787 -3.82 1.60 40.25
N TRP A 788 -3.07 0.69 39.63
CA TRP A 788 -3.23 0.41 38.20
C TRP A 788 -4.65 -0.10 37.92
N ASP A 789 -5.33 0.49 36.93
CA ASP A 789 -6.64 0.07 36.42
C ASP A 789 -6.48 -0.90 35.23
N GLU A 790 -7.59 -1.42 34.68
CA GLU A 790 -7.53 -2.29 33.50
C GLU A 790 -6.92 -1.52 32.31
N GLY A 791 -5.79 -1.99 31.82
CA GLY A 791 -5.12 -1.43 30.65
C GLY A 791 -5.74 -1.90 29.33
N TRP A 792 -5.07 -1.54 28.24
CA TRP A 792 -5.51 -1.86 26.90
C TRP A 792 -4.40 -2.51 26.08
N ASN A 793 -4.78 -3.57 25.36
CA ASN A 793 -3.97 -4.26 24.37
C ASN A 793 -4.73 -4.27 23.04
N TYR A 794 -4.00 -4.42 21.93
CA TYR A 794 -4.61 -4.73 20.65
C TYR A 794 -5.39 -6.05 20.75
N ARG A 795 -6.68 -5.98 20.39
CA ARG A 795 -7.62 -7.13 20.40
C ARG A 795 -7.99 -7.61 18.99
N GLY A 796 -7.32 -7.08 17.95
CA GLY A 796 -7.64 -7.33 16.55
C GLY A 796 -8.87 -6.57 16.09
N MET A 797 -9.90 -7.28 15.65
CA MET A 797 -11.14 -6.69 15.13
C MET A 797 -11.96 -5.96 16.21
N GLY A 798 -12.66 -4.90 15.81
CA GLY A 798 -13.66 -4.24 16.64
C GLY A 798 -13.08 -3.41 17.79
N GLN A 799 -12.08 -2.58 17.47
CA GLN A 799 -11.44 -1.69 18.44
C GLN A 799 -12.22 -0.38 18.55
N PHE A 800 -13.13 -0.34 19.53
CA PHE A 800 -13.95 0.82 19.87
C PHE A 800 -13.60 1.37 21.26
N GLY A 801 -13.90 2.65 21.46
CA GLY A 801 -13.78 3.29 22.76
C GLY A 801 -12.34 3.56 23.18
N LYS A 802 -12.05 3.36 24.47
CA LYS A 802 -10.79 3.76 25.10
C LYS A 802 -9.63 2.85 24.71
N SER A 803 -8.58 3.45 24.15
CA SER A 803 -7.27 2.82 23.90
C SER A 803 -6.22 3.12 24.99
N ALA A 804 -6.66 3.82 26.05
CA ALA A 804 -5.90 4.14 27.25
C ALA A 804 -6.87 4.17 28.45
N SER A 805 -6.43 3.67 29.60
CA SER A 805 -7.21 3.70 30.83
C SER A 805 -7.37 5.12 31.38
N ARG A 806 -8.16 5.30 32.44
CA ARG A 806 -8.30 6.63 33.06
C ARG A 806 -6.99 7.03 33.75
N LEU A 807 -6.29 6.09 34.37
CA LEU A 807 -4.97 6.35 34.93
C LEU A 807 -3.95 6.67 33.85
N ASP A 808 -3.94 5.94 32.72
CA ASP A 808 -3.05 6.20 31.59
C ASP A 808 -3.20 7.64 31.08
N ALA A 809 -4.44 8.11 30.90
CA ALA A 809 -4.71 9.47 30.47
C ALA A 809 -4.20 10.52 31.48
N LEU A 810 -4.29 10.25 32.79
CA LEU A 810 -3.75 11.13 33.84
C LEU A 810 -2.22 11.14 33.85
N ILE A 811 -1.57 10.00 33.62
CA ILE A 811 -0.10 9.90 33.52
C ILE A 811 0.40 10.70 32.31
N ILE A 812 -0.24 10.55 31.15
CA ILE A 812 0.10 11.33 29.94
C ILE A 812 -0.10 12.83 30.19
N ALA A 813 -1.23 13.21 30.80
CA ALA A 813 -1.50 14.61 31.14
C ALA A 813 -0.46 15.18 32.12
N LEU A 814 -0.09 14.41 33.15
CA LEU A 814 0.93 14.80 34.13
C LEU A 814 2.29 15.02 33.46
N GLY A 815 2.73 14.11 32.59
CA GLY A 815 3.98 14.27 31.85
C GLY A 815 4.02 15.54 30.99
N ARG A 816 2.89 15.90 30.36
CA ARG A 816 2.77 17.12 29.53
C ARG A 816 2.78 18.42 30.33
N THR A 817 2.49 18.40 31.63
CA THR A 817 2.54 19.62 32.47
C THR A 817 3.96 20.14 32.67
N GLY A 818 4.98 19.28 32.57
CA GLY A 818 6.35 19.62 32.92
C GLY A 818 6.56 19.98 34.40
N SER A 819 5.65 19.58 35.30
CA SER A 819 5.78 19.85 36.73
C SER A 819 7.04 19.21 37.33
N GLY A 820 7.70 19.90 38.26
CA GLY A 820 9.00 19.50 38.82
C GLY A 820 8.99 18.16 39.58
N GLU A 821 7.85 17.74 40.14
CA GLU A 821 7.71 16.43 40.79
C GLU A 821 7.20 15.32 39.87
N ALA A 822 6.72 15.65 38.66
CA ALA A 822 6.06 14.70 37.77
C ALA A 822 6.94 13.46 37.46
N ALA A 823 8.24 13.68 37.22
CA ALA A 823 9.18 12.60 36.94
C ALA A 823 9.37 11.64 38.12
N MET A 824 9.43 12.17 39.35
CA MET A 824 9.50 11.36 40.57
C MET A 824 8.24 10.51 40.76
N VAL A 825 7.05 11.11 40.56
CA VAL A 825 5.77 10.39 40.65
C VAL A 825 5.70 9.26 39.64
N ILE A 826 6.11 9.51 38.40
CA ILE A 826 6.11 8.47 37.36
C ILE A 826 7.15 7.40 37.67
N ALA A 827 8.35 7.75 38.16
CA ALA A 827 9.36 6.78 38.58
C ALA A 827 8.87 5.86 39.72
N GLU A 828 8.16 6.41 40.71
CA GLU A 828 7.48 5.62 41.75
C GLU A 828 6.46 4.67 41.15
N LYS A 829 5.64 5.16 40.22
CA LYS A 829 4.56 4.42 39.59
C LYS A 829 5.05 3.27 38.69
N ILE A 830 6.17 3.43 37.98
CA ILE A 830 6.80 2.36 37.17
C ILE A 830 7.17 1.15 38.03
N ARG A 831 7.66 1.38 39.26
CA ARG A 831 8.11 0.29 40.15
C ARG A 831 6.95 -0.57 40.66
N THR A 832 5.72 -0.07 40.62
CA THR A 832 4.52 -0.82 41.04
C THR A 832 3.86 -1.59 39.90
N LEU A 833 4.46 -1.58 38.70
CA LEU A 833 3.92 -2.23 37.50
C LEU A 833 4.21 -3.75 37.55
N GLU A 834 3.22 -4.55 37.13
CA GLU A 834 3.31 -6.02 37.08
C GLU A 834 4.38 -6.53 36.09
N ASP A 835 4.63 -7.85 36.09
CA ASP A 835 5.70 -8.47 35.28
C ASP A 835 5.46 -8.34 33.77
N LEU A 836 4.21 -8.47 33.32
CA LEU A 836 3.80 -8.34 31.92
C LEU A 836 2.67 -7.31 31.77
N PRO A 837 3.01 -6.02 31.77
CA PRO A 837 2.01 -4.96 31.69
C PRO A 837 1.27 -4.93 30.36
N ASP A 838 0.06 -4.37 30.41
CA ASP A 838 -0.70 -4.00 29.22
C ASP A 838 0.03 -2.95 28.39
N PHE A 839 -0.18 -3.00 27.08
CA PHE A 839 0.47 -2.09 26.14
C PHE A 839 0.16 -0.61 26.46
N SER A 840 -1.07 -0.28 26.84
CA SER A 840 -1.46 1.11 27.13
C SER A 840 -0.69 1.71 28.31
N HIS A 841 -0.40 0.92 29.35
CA HIS A 841 0.41 1.37 30.49
C HIS A 841 1.84 1.68 30.05
N CYS A 842 2.48 0.79 29.26
CA CYS A 842 3.81 1.04 28.70
C CYS A 842 3.81 2.30 27.81
N ARG A 843 2.77 2.50 27.00
CA ARG A 843 2.60 3.67 26.16
C ARG A 843 2.45 4.95 26.99
N ALA A 844 1.60 4.95 28.01
CA ALA A 844 1.35 6.11 28.86
C ALA A 844 2.62 6.56 29.58
N LEU A 845 3.37 5.59 30.13
CA LEU A 845 4.68 5.82 30.73
C LEU A 845 5.68 6.38 29.73
N ALA A 846 5.72 5.84 28.50
CA ALA A 846 6.62 6.31 27.46
C ALA A 846 6.31 7.74 27.00
N GLU A 847 5.04 8.06 26.72
CA GLU A 847 4.64 9.42 26.33
C GLU A 847 4.95 10.44 27.45
N ALA A 848 4.71 10.07 28.72
CA ALA A 848 5.02 10.94 29.84
C ALA A 848 6.53 11.12 30.05
N ALA A 849 7.31 10.05 29.94
CA ALA A 849 8.77 10.10 30.04
C ALA A 849 9.40 10.93 28.92
N GLU A 850 8.90 10.83 27.68
CA GLU A 850 9.37 11.61 26.54
C GLU A 850 9.04 13.11 26.63
N ALA A 851 7.93 13.44 27.29
CA ALA A 851 7.57 14.82 27.58
C ALA A 851 8.47 15.44 28.66
N LEU A 852 8.82 14.66 29.70
CA LEU A 852 9.62 15.14 30.83
C LEU A 852 11.13 15.10 30.58
N ARG A 853 11.63 14.06 29.90
CA ARG A 853 13.06 13.84 29.58
C ARG A 853 13.99 13.88 30.80
N ASP A 854 13.52 13.34 31.92
CA ASP A 854 14.25 13.38 33.19
C ASP A 854 15.06 12.09 33.44
N PRO A 855 16.38 12.19 33.74
CA PRO A 855 17.24 11.05 34.08
C PRO A 855 16.75 10.15 35.21
N VAL A 856 15.92 10.65 36.13
CA VAL A 856 15.39 9.85 37.25
C VAL A 856 14.53 8.67 36.80
N LEU A 857 14.00 8.73 35.58
CA LEU A 857 13.17 7.69 34.98
C LEU A 857 14.00 6.54 34.38
N ALA A 858 15.27 6.74 34.05
CA ALA A 858 16.07 5.73 33.37
C ALA A 858 16.25 4.42 34.17
N PRO A 859 16.63 4.42 35.46
CA PRO A 859 16.78 3.18 36.22
C PRO A 859 15.52 2.29 36.27
N PRO A 860 14.32 2.79 36.65
CA PRO A 860 13.12 1.95 36.68
C PRO A 860 12.68 1.49 35.28
N LEU A 861 12.88 2.29 34.22
CA LEU A 861 12.60 1.89 32.84
C LEU A 861 13.53 0.78 32.34
N ALA A 862 14.83 0.87 32.66
CA ALA A 862 15.80 -0.16 32.30
C ALA A 862 15.55 -1.49 33.02
N GLU A 863 15.14 -1.45 34.29
CA GLU A 863 14.71 -2.63 35.04
C GLU A 863 13.50 -3.30 34.37
N LEU A 864 12.48 -2.51 34.01
CA LEU A 864 11.28 -3.02 33.34
C LEU A 864 11.59 -3.64 31.96
N LEU A 865 12.43 -2.99 31.15
CA LEU A 865 12.82 -3.48 29.83
C LEU A 865 13.63 -4.80 29.88
N ARG A 866 14.34 -5.06 30.98
CA ARG A 866 15.10 -6.31 31.19
C ARG A 866 14.25 -7.49 31.67
N ARG A 867 12.98 -7.27 32.02
CA ARG A 867 12.12 -8.35 32.52
C ARG A 867 11.87 -9.41 31.43
N PRO A 868 11.73 -10.70 31.81
CA PRO A 868 11.43 -11.76 30.87
C PRO A 868 10.15 -11.49 30.07
N GLY A 869 10.21 -11.67 28.74
CA GLY A 869 9.06 -11.51 27.84
C GLY A 869 8.84 -10.09 27.31
N ILE A 870 9.58 -9.08 27.80
CA ILE A 870 9.47 -7.69 27.32
C ILE A 870 10.36 -7.43 26.10
N ALA A 871 11.60 -7.92 26.08
CA ALA A 871 12.56 -7.66 25.00
C ALA A 871 12.67 -8.81 23.97
N GLY A 872 13.18 -8.52 22.77
CA GLY A 872 13.56 -9.50 21.75
C GLY A 872 12.49 -9.78 20.69
N HIS A 873 11.58 -8.85 20.40
CA HIS A 873 10.45 -9.01 19.48
C HIS A 873 10.63 -8.30 18.13
N ALA A 874 11.80 -7.72 17.87
CA ALA A 874 12.17 -7.20 16.55
C ALA A 874 12.31 -8.34 15.51
N ARG A 875 11.85 -8.09 14.28
CA ARG A 875 11.88 -9.05 13.17
C ARG A 875 12.89 -8.58 12.13
N ILE A 876 14.03 -9.24 12.02
CA ILE A 876 15.13 -8.80 11.13
C ILE A 876 15.47 -9.80 10.01
N ASP A 877 14.83 -10.97 10.01
CA ASP A 877 15.08 -12.05 9.06
C ASP A 877 13.75 -12.64 8.54
N MET A 878 13.61 -12.70 7.21
CA MET A 878 12.36 -13.08 6.56
C MET A 878 12.08 -14.57 6.71
N LYS A 879 13.12 -15.41 6.70
CA LYS A 879 13.00 -16.85 6.91
C LYS A 879 12.48 -17.17 8.32
N THR A 880 13.10 -16.59 9.34
CA THR A 880 12.66 -16.75 10.74
C THR A 880 11.24 -16.20 10.95
N THR A 881 10.88 -15.12 10.25
CA THR A 881 9.52 -14.56 10.31
C THR A 881 8.49 -15.53 9.70
N ALA A 882 8.79 -16.14 8.56
CA ALA A 882 7.93 -17.14 7.93
C ALA A 882 7.80 -18.41 8.78
N GLU A 883 8.90 -18.89 9.38
CA GLU A 883 8.90 -20.08 10.25
C GLU A 883 8.12 -19.88 11.56
N ARG A 884 8.05 -18.63 12.05
CA ARG A 884 7.32 -18.25 13.26
C ARG A 884 5.91 -17.72 12.98
N ALA A 885 5.43 -17.82 11.75
CA ALA A 885 4.12 -17.34 11.38
C ALA A 885 3.03 -18.05 12.20
N ASN A 886 2.25 -17.29 12.95
CA ASN A 886 1.18 -17.84 13.79
C ASN A 886 -0.06 -18.17 12.92
N PRO A 887 -0.55 -19.42 12.92
CA PRO A 887 -1.71 -19.83 12.12
C PRO A 887 -3.03 -19.20 12.58
N GLU A 888 -3.11 -18.65 13.80
CA GLU A 888 -4.32 -17.97 14.27
C GLU A 888 -4.66 -16.76 13.41
N TRP A 889 -5.84 -16.77 12.78
CA TRP A 889 -6.16 -15.89 11.67
C TRP A 889 -6.05 -14.38 11.99
N ASN A 890 -6.31 -14.00 13.24
CA ASN A 890 -6.29 -12.63 13.76
C ASN A 890 -5.35 -12.46 14.97
N ASP A 891 -4.19 -13.16 14.97
CA ASP A 891 -3.16 -12.98 16.00
C ASP A 891 -2.75 -11.50 16.14
N ASN A 892 -2.75 -11.01 17.37
CA ASN A 892 -2.32 -9.66 17.75
C ASN A 892 -1.30 -9.67 18.91
N GLU A 893 -0.92 -10.84 19.41
CA GLU A 893 0.01 -10.94 20.53
C GLU A 893 1.39 -10.44 20.14
N THR A 894 1.88 -10.85 18.97
CA THR A 894 3.18 -10.43 18.43
C THR A 894 3.27 -8.91 18.25
N ARG A 895 2.16 -8.27 17.86
CA ARG A 895 2.02 -6.81 17.76
C ARG A 895 2.13 -6.13 19.12
N ASN A 896 1.38 -6.62 20.13
CA ASN A 896 1.43 -6.08 21.49
C ASN A 896 2.84 -6.18 22.10
N ARG A 897 3.50 -7.34 21.97
CA ARG A 897 4.86 -7.55 22.48
C ARG A 897 5.87 -6.58 21.87
N SER A 898 5.83 -6.42 20.53
CA SER A 898 6.73 -5.50 19.82
C SER A 898 6.52 -4.04 20.23
N LEU A 899 5.26 -3.63 20.40
CA LEU A 899 4.91 -2.27 20.78
C LEU A 899 5.29 -1.93 22.23
N ARG A 900 5.15 -2.87 23.17
CA ARG A 900 5.61 -2.72 24.56
C ARG A 900 7.12 -2.49 24.59
N GLU A 901 7.88 -3.36 23.94
CA GLU A 901 9.34 -3.23 23.84
C GLU A 901 9.74 -1.87 23.26
N LEU A 902 9.13 -1.50 22.15
CA LEU A 902 9.45 -0.27 21.42
C LEU A 902 9.18 0.98 22.27
N HIS A 903 8.03 1.08 22.94
CA HIS A 903 7.73 2.24 23.78
C HIS A 903 8.63 2.34 25.01
N LEU A 904 8.93 1.22 25.67
CA LEU A 904 9.83 1.22 26.82
C LEU A 904 11.26 1.59 26.41
N ALA A 905 11.74 1.09 25.27
CA ALA A 905 13.05 1.47 24.73
C ALA A 905 13.13 2.96 24.41
N ARG A 906 12.06 3.53 23.83
CA ARG A 906 11.97 4.98 23.57
C ARG A 906 11.97 5.81 24.86
N ALA A 907 11.18 5.40 25.84
CA ALA A 907 11.09 6.05 27.14
C ALA A 907 12.47 6.10 27.81
N LEU A 908 13.17 4.97 27.81
CA LEU A 908 14.53 4.84 28.36
C LEU A 908 15.51 5.73 27.61
N TYR A 909 15.45 5.71 26.28
CA TYR A 909 16.32 6.53 25.42
C TYR A 909 16.12 8.04 25.68
N ALA A 910 14.88 8.49 25.81
CA ALA A 910 14.56 9.90 26.11
C ALA A 910 14.94 10.33 27.54
N SER A 911 15.07 9.37 28.45
CA SER A 911 15.37 9.59 29.88
C SER A 911 16.85 9.38 30.23
N GLY A 912 17.77 9.38 29.26
CA GLY A 912 19.22 9.28 29.50
C GLY A 912 19.86 7.92 29.24
N ASP A 913 19.09 6.91 28.83
CA ASP A 913 19.53 5.64 28.26
C ASP A 913 20.57 4.82 29.06
N LEU A 914 20.14 4.26 30.20
CA LEU A 914 21.01 3.45 31.04
C LEU A 914 21.56 2.21 30.28
N ASP A 915 22.90 2.05 30.29
CA ASP A 915 23.65 0.97 29.63
C ASP A 915 23.41 0.84 28.11
N ASP A 916 23.09 1.95 27.43
CA ASP A 916 22.73 2.00 26.00
C ASP A 916 21.64 0.99 25.61
N LEU A 917 20.80 0.58 26.56
CA LEU A 917 19.83 -0.48 26.34
C LEU A 917 18.71 -0.02 25.40
N GLY A 918 18.16 1.18 25.64
CA GLY A 918 17.15 1.80 24.79
C GLY A 918 17.70 2.03 23.38
N ARG A 919 18.88 2.64 23.24
CA ARG A 919 19.53 2.85 21.93
C ARG A 919 19.74 1.54 21.16
N ARG A 920 20.27 0.49 21.78
CA ARG A 920 20.50 -0.80 21.10
C ARG A 920 19.20 -1.45 20.63
N THR A 921 18.15 -1.41 21.43
CA THR A 921 16.83 -1.90 21.03
C THR A 921 16.27 -1.09 19.85
N LEU A 922 16.35 0.25 19.90
CA LEU A 922 15.90 1.12 18.80
C LEU A 922 16.71 0.89 17.51
N GLN A 923 18.03 0.69 17.61
CA GLN A 923 18.90 0.36 16.46
C GLN A 923 18.55 -0.99 15.84
N THR A 924 18.10 -1.96 16.65
CA THR A 924 17.62 -3.25 16.14
C THR A 924 16.31 -3.05 15.36
N TYR A 925 15.36 -2.31 15.93
CA TYR A 925 14.09 -1.99 15.26
C TYR A 925 14.25 -1.09 14.03
N ALA A 926 15.33 -0.31 13.91
CA ALA A 926 15.65 0.48 12.71
C ALA A 926 15.89 -0.38 11.45
N ASN A 927 16.07 -1.70 11.64
CA ASN A 927 16.18 -2.71 10.60
C ASN A 927 15.02 -3.73 10.64
N ASP A 928 13.95 -3.48 11.38
CA ASP A 928 12.79 -4.37 11.45
C ASP A 928 12.13 -4.48 10.07
N LEU A 929 11.72 -5.68 9.66
CA LEU A 929 11.06 -5.96 8.38
C LEU A 929 9.70 -5.26 8.28
N ARG A 930 9.07 -4.90 9.41
CA ARG A 930 7.89 -4.04 9.42
C ARG A 930 8.33 -2.59 9.27
N GLY A 931 8.08 -2.00 8.11
CA GLY A 931 8.55 -0.67 7.70
C GLY A 931 8.08 0.44 8.64
N ILE A 932 6.89 0.30 9.22
CA ILE A 932 6.36 1.21 10.24
C ILE A 932 7.30 1.34 11.45
N PHE A 933 7.79 0.22 11.98
CA PHE A 933 8.70 0.22 13.13
C PHE A 933 10.09 0.73 12.75
N ALA A 934 10.60 0.36 11.58
CA ALA A 934 11.89 0.84 11.09
C ALA A 934 11.90 2.35 10.84
N ARG A 935 10.85 2.92 10.22
CA ARG A 935 10.73 4.37 10.02
C ARG A 935 10.66 5.12 11.33
N HIS A 936 9.79 4.66 12.21
CA HIS A 936 9.57 5.30 13.50
C HIS A 936 10.86 5.38 14.31
N THR A 937 11.58 4.26 14.45
CA THR A 937 12.83 4.22 15.23
C THR A 937 13.96 5.01 14.59
N ARG A 938 14.11 4.98 13.26
CA ARG A 938 15.09 5.83 12.57
C ARG A 938 14.80 7.32 12.79
N ALA A 939 13.53 7.72 12.77
CA ALA A 939 13.14 9.09 13.06
C ALA A 939 13.39 9.49 14.52
N VAL A 940 13.17 8.58 15.48
CA VAL A 940 13.52 8.79 16.90
C VAL A 940 15.02 9.00 17.07
N LEU A 941 15.85 8.13 16.46
CA LEU A 941 17.32 8.21 16.53
C LEU A 941 17.91 9.43 15.80
N ALA A 942 17.22 9.95 14.78
CA ALA A 942 17.67 11.14 14.04
C ALA A 942 17.45 12.45 14.81
N ARG A 943 16.38 12.55 15.63
CA ARG A 943 16.02 13.77 16.39
C ARG A 943 17.05 14.20 17.43
N THR A 944 17.89 13.27 17.87
CA THR A 944 18.96 13.49 18.85
C THR A 944 20.33 13.76 18.22
N GLY A 945 20.41 13.84 16.88
CA GLY A 945 21.58 14.34 16.14
C GLY A 945 22.57 13.28 15.63
N GLU A 946 22.27 11.99 15.68
CA GLU A 946 23.29 10.94 15.44
C GLU A 946 22.96 9.92 14.33
N VAL A 947 21.86 10.10 13.60
CA VAL A 947 21.62 9.39 12.32
C VAL A 947 21.30 10.44 11.27
N ALA A 948 22.19 10.57 10.27
CA ALA A 948 21.93 11.44 9.13
C ALA A 948 20.57 11.06 8.50
N PRO A 949 19.67 12.02 8.24
CA PRO A 949 18.44 11.72 7.54
C PRO A 949 18.79 11.14 6.16
N ALA A 950 18.17 10.02 5.78
CA ALA A 950 18.09 9.67 4.38
C ALA A 950 17.43 10.87 3.67
N ALA A 951 18.16 11.45 2.72
CA ALA A 951 17.92 12.77 2.14
C ALA A 951 16.43 13.14 2.00
N SER A 952 15.97 14.13 2.78
CA SER A 952 14.67 14.79 2.56
C SER A 952 14.59 16.10 3.36
N ALA A 953 15.20 17.15 2.81
CA ALA A 953 14.68 18.50 2.98
C ALA A 953 14.75 19.17 1.61
N PRO A 954 13.63 19.57 1.00
CA PRO A 954 13.69 20.45 -0.15
C PRO A 954 14.34 21.76 0.31
N ARG A 955 15.44 22.16 -0.33
CA ARG A 955 16.02 23.50 -0.14
C ARG A 955 14.91 24.51 -0.44
N PRO A 956 14.63 25.49 0.44
CA PRO A 956 13.78 26.61 0.06
C PRO A 956 14.41 27.29 -1.15
N ALA A 957 13.61 27.50 -2.20
CA ALA A 957 14.03 28.27 -3.36
C ALA A 957 14.55 29.63 -2.87
N ALA A 958 15.79 29.95 -3.25
CA ALA A 958 16.35 31.26 -2.98
C ALA A 958 15.47 32.31 -3.66
N ALA A 959 14.70 33.05 -2.86
CA ALA A 959 14.10 34.29 -3.30
C ALA A 959 15.23 35.22 -3.72
N THR A 960 15.37 35.46 -5.02
CA THR A 960 16.19 36.54 -5.55
C THR A 960 15.25 37.70 -5.86
N ALA A 961 15.65 38.87 -5.35
CA ALA A 961 15.01 40.17 -5.51
C ALA A 961 15.00 40.65 -6.96
#